data_AF-A0A3A4K1T9-F1
#
_entry.id   AF-A0A3A4K1T9-F1
#
_cell.length_a   1.000
_cell.length_b   1.000
_cell.length_c   1.000
_cell.angle_alpha   90.00
_cell.angle_beta   90.00
_cell.angle_gamma   90.00
#
_symmetry.space_group_name_H-M   'P 1'
#
loop_
_entity.id
_entity.type
_entity.pdbx_description
1 polymer ?
#
loop_
_entity_poly.entity_id
_entity_poly.type
_entity_poly.pdbx_seq_one_letter_code
_entity_poly.pdbx_strand_id
1 'polypeptide(L)'
;MRYGLAAAILIVMAIMLIGACEEAQAPPNVRVAVFKGSAYERGYRHGEQFAADIRSLYTRLLDNALLPNLNLERSNIAPVLGRYYQPQYDNGQFSYQMMLESAQSLYDSGYIPDEYQDEMHGMADGSGIDFEKILVLNTFFDTTMGFRAVSLFIQSLQKPHIVELSFADEMETDGFDNNDNGEIDEAGDGRIEYHPSPYASILEVPADAKIRLVIRDEWLGGLSCVDAGNVDPIGERIVEARCVKDDCIAPECKGETLLKRECITGSQNLCLSPSISIDCIDRACAEELDPGCVDPESLRLRVDERLFVYADAADRRHFQLTVHPPEPDEDEADEPKYPHDKDCQGDYEFVFTPPDGLPAASAVAVVIQIQDQSHIYSPEPFHPRNMRDERFVFTTKGYAERTGGGSHFRDVANTGPPDGTQPPTFSFGLRDSATPSGEPLLAHHYILIDSDIMHEHALVAVHIPDSGIPHATFGWTGLLWGFSGINLDGLAVTINNSDTLDNPLVGGVVDSIFRHAGEILAAPDFSGLAKILDDVQLLASGRPMGFMMRELLAGSSDVEEGLSYLHSVSHTFGWNMLLADEKGDLAAAELDASTRTPFELGNPDYADRDGFFVYRPETDDPLNLDASGRPFASIGPDDLRMASHFMKNIPDMDPIVVFGPFSPKAQFEWSNYYPRSTRTFFTLGEKIRERYGEIDADEAFSIMRVSALVDPRDSMEAVVFEPKRRLAYYGMGLVPAPFAPIRTLDLQRMVDEGRAK
;
A
#
# COMPACT_ATOMS: atom_id res chain seq x y z
N MET A 1 3.43 15.37 71.72
CA MET A 1 2.85 16.59 71.11
C MET A 1 3.66 17.08 69.90
N ARG A 2 4.99 17.30 70.01
CA ARG A 2 5.81 17.78 68.88
C ARG A 2 5.84 16.86 67.64
N TYR A 3 5.87 15.54 67.82
CA TYR A 3 5.84 14.57 66.71
C TYR A 3 4.48 14.46 66.01
N GLY A 4 3.37 14.70 66.72
CA GLY A 4 2.02 14.65 66.14
C GLY A 4 1.72 15.83 65.20
N LEU A 5 2.25 17.01 65.51
CA LEU A 5 2.10 18.19 64.66
C LEU A 5 2.91 18.08 63.36
N ALA A 6 4.13 17.55 63.43
CA ALA A 6 4.96 17.33 62.24
C ALA A 6 4.33 16.29 61.28
N ALA A 7 3.78 15.20 61.82
CA ALA A 7 3.08 14.20 61.02
C ALA A 7 1.81 14.78 60.37
N ALA A 8 1.03 15.59 61.10
CA ALA A 8 -0.15 16.26 60.54
C ALA A 8 0.23 17.25 59.41
N ILE A 9 1.32 18.00 59.55
CA ILE A 9 1.80 18.91 58.50
C ILE A 9 2.24 18.15 57.25
N LEU A 10 2.97 17.03 57.41
CA LEU A 10 3.39 16.20 56.29
C LEU A 10 2.21 15.56 55.56
N ILE A 11 1.18 15.10 56.28
CA ILE A 11 -0.03 14.54 55.68
C ILE A 11 -0.81 15.61 54.92
N VAL A 12 -0.95 16.82 55.49
CA VAL A 12 -1.62 17.93 54.82
C VAL A 12 -0.84 18.37 53.56
N MET A 13 0.49 18.43 53.62
CA MET A 13 1.31 18.70 52.45
C MET A 13 1.19 17.62 51.37
N ALA A 14 1.18 16.33 51.74
CA ALA A 14 0.99 15.25 50.79
C ALA A 14 -0.40 15.30 50.14
N ILE A 15 -1.45 15.60 50.90
CA ILE A 15 -2.82 15.77 50.38
C ILE A 15 -2.90 17.01 49.47
N MET A 16 -2.22 18.11 49.81
CA MET A 16 -2.14 19.29 48.95
C MET A 16 -1.35 19.03 47.67
N LEU A 17 -0.29 18.22 47.70
CA LEU A 17 0.46 17.82 46.51
C LEU A 17 -0.34 16.88 45.60
N ILE A 18 -1.12 15.97 46.18
CA ILE A 18 -2.02 15.07 45.42
C ILE A 18 -3.21 15.86 44.85
N GLY A 19 -3.74 16.84 45.57
CA GLY A 19 -4.85 17.69 45.13
C GLY A 19 -4.46 18.87 44.24
N ALA A 20 -3.17 19.19 44.12
CA ALA A 20 -2.64 20.25 43.25
C ALA A 20 -2.13 19.73 41.90
N CYS A 21 -2.08 18.41 41.71
CA CYS A 21 -1.99 17.84 40.37
C CYS A 21 -3.38 17.96 39.73
N GLU A 22 -3.66 19.11 39.11
CA GLU A 22 -4.65 19.12 38.03
C GLU A 22 -4.27 18.00 37.07
N GLU A 23 -5.27 17.23 36.64
CA GLU A 23 -5.09 16.17 35.65
C GLU A 23 -4.37 16.81 34.47
N ALA A 24 -3.13 16.37 34.23
CA ALA A 24 -2.26 17.02 33.26
C ALA A 24 -3.02 17.06 31.93
N GLN A 25 -3.45 18.27 31.53
CA GLN A 25 -4.23 18.42 30.32
C GLN A 25 -3.31 17.99 29.19
N ALA A 26 -3.66 16.87 28.55
CA ALA A 26 -2.89 16.38 27.42
C ALA A 26 -2.71 17.53 26.44
N PRO A 27 -1.49 17.76 25.92
CA PRO A 27 -1.26 18.81 24.94
C PRO A 27 -2.23 18.62 23.78
N PRO A 28 -2.71 19.70 23.14
CA PRO A 28 -3.64 19.57 22.03
C PRO A 28 -3.00 18.72 20.94
N ASN A 29 -3.64 17.59 20.62
CA ASN A 29 -3.11 16.62 19.65
C ASN A 29 -3.05 17.14 18.21
N VAL A 30 -3.61 18.32 17.93
CA VAL A 30 -3.49 19.01 16.65
C VAL A 30 -3.14 20.46 16.89
N ARG A 31 -2.15 20.96 16.16
CA ARG A 31 -1.71 22.35 16.21
C ARG A 31 -2.01 23.06 14.91
N VAL A 32 -2.24 24.36 15.00
CA VAL A 32 -2.40 25.23 13.82
C VAL A 32 -1.31 26.28 13.89
N ALA A 33 -0.55 26.44 12.82
CA ALA A 33 0.55 27.40 12.73
C ALA A 33 0.43 28.25 11.47
N VAL A 34 0.90 29.50 11.56
CA VAL A 34 0.98 30.41 10.42
C VAL A 34 2.46 30.69 10.13
N PHE A 35 2.92 30.31 8.94
CA PHE A 35 4.28 30.53 8.47
C PHE A 35 4.28 31.63 7.40
N LYS A 36 5.09 32.66 7.61
CA LYS A 36 5.18 33.85 6.76
C LYS A 36 6.62 34.27 6.58
N GLY A 37 6.93 34.84 5.42
CA GLY A 37 8.23 35.37 5.06
C GLY A 37 8.89 34.53 3.97
N SER A 38 10.21 34.69 3.86
CA SER A 38 11.00 33.93 2.89
C SER A 38 10.90 32.43 3.18
N ALA A 39 11.23 31.60 2.20
CA ALA A 39 11.14 30.15 2.36
C ALA A 39 11.98 29.67 3.56
N TYR A 40 13.24 30.14 3.66
CA TYR A 40 14.08 29.87 4.84
C TYR A 40 13.44 30.34 6.16
N GLU A 41 12.85 31.55 6.23
CA GLU A 41 12.22 32.04 7.47
C GLU A 41 11.01 31.20 7.90
N ARG A 42 10.20 30.74 6.95
CA ARG A 42 9.07 29.83 7.22
C ARG A 42 9.59 28.51 7.80
N GLY A 43 10.60 27.94 7.15
CA GLY A 43 11.30 26.74 7.58
C GLY A 43 11.86 26.88 9.00
N TYR A 44 12.61 27.94 9.24
CA TYR A 44 13.22 28.23 10.55
C TYR A 44 12.18 28.31 11.66
N ARG A 45 11.06 29.02 11.43
CA ARG A 45 9.97 29.09 12.41
C ARG A 45 9.29 27.75 12.64
N HIS A 46 9.09 26.95 11.59
CA HIS A 46 8.58 25.58 11.73
C HIS A 46 9.53 24.77 12.62
N GLY A 47 10.82 24.76 12.27
CA GLY A 47 11.86 24.07 13.01
C GLY A 47 11.93 24.51 14.48
N GLU A 48 11.97 25.81 14.75
CA GLU A 48 12.09 26.39 16.09
C GLU A 48 10.84 26.12 16.94
N GLN A 49 9.64 26.37 16.40
CA GLN A 49 8.38 26.24 17.12
C GLN A 49 8.06 24.78 17.46
N PHE A 50 8.45 23.84 16.58
CA PHE A 50 8.11 22.42 16.70
C PHE A 50 9.34 21.53 16.90
N ALA A 51 10.48 22.07 17.32
CA ALA A 51 11.75 21.33 17.45
C ALA A 51 11.63 20.01 18.24
N ALA A 52 10.83 20.01 19.31
CA ALA A 52 10.60 18.82 20.12
C ALA A 52 9.77 17.76 19.38
N ASP A 53 8.74 18.18 18.63
CA ASP A 53 7.86 17.28 17.90
C ASP A 53 8.56 16.71 16.68
N ILE A 54 9.32 17.52 15.94
CA ILE A 54 10.09 17.06 14.78
C ILE A 54 11.13 16.01 15.23
N ARG A 55 11.83 16.24 16.34
CA ARG A 55 12.76 15.23 16.90
C ARG A 55 12.04 13.96 17.33
N SER A 56 10.89 14.09 17.98
CA SER A 56 10.07 12.96 18.40
C SER A 56 9.57 12.15 17.20
N LEU A 57 9.00 12.82 16.19
CA LEU A 57 8.52 12.21 14.97
C LEU A 57 9.65 11.48 14.26
N TYR A 58 10.80 12.14 14.05
CA TYR A 58 11.96 11.52 13.41
C TYR A 58 12.39 10.25 14.15
N THR A 59 12.61 10.32 15.47
CA THR A 59 13.08 9.17 16.25
C THR A 59 12.04 8.05 16.31
N ARG A 60 10.76 8.36 16.47
CA ARG A 60 9.73 7.33 16.58
C ARG A 60 9.39 6.73 15.21
N LEU A 61 9.11 7.58 14.22
CA LEU A 61 8.69 7.13 12.89
C LEU A 61 9.85 6.51 12.13
N LEU A 62 10.94 7.25 11.91
CA LEU A 62 12.02 6.75 11.06
C LEU A 62 12.86 5.70 11.81
N ASP A 63 13.46 6.06 12.95
CA ASP A 63 14.44 5.17 13.60
C ASP A 63 13.79 3.91 14.23
N ASN A 64 12.59 4.04 14.82
CA ASN A 64 12.00 2.94 15.60
C ASN A 64 10.91 2.14 14.86
N ALA A 65 10.28 2.69 13.81
CA ALA A 65 9.17 2.04 13.12
C ALA A 65 9.48 1.74 11.66
N LEU A 66 9.68 2.77 10.83
CA LEU A 66 9.79 2.64 9.37
C LEU A 66 11.11 1.99 8.94
N LEU A 67 12.25 2.54 9.37
CA LEU A 67 13.56 2.02 8.94
C LEU A 67 13.79 0.56 9.33
N PRO A 68 13.47 0.11 10.56
CA PRO A 68 13.59 -1.29 10.92
C PRO A 68 12.75 -2.21 10.04
N ASN A 69 11.50 -1.81 9.71
CA ASN A 69 10.63 -2.60 8.84
C ASN A 69 11.16 -2.66 7.41
N LEU A 70 11.58 -1.52 6.83
CA LEU A 70 12.16 -1.49 5.49
C LEU A 70 13.49 -2.23 5.40
N ASN A 71 14.26 -2.32 6.50
CA ASN A 71 15.51 -3.06 6.52
C ASN A 71 15.30 -4.56 6.30
N LEU A 72 14.11 -5.08 6.61
CA LEU A 72 13.75 -6.47 6.32
C LEU A 72 13.66 -6.71 4.80
N GLU A 73 13.32 -5.69 4.02
CA GLU A 73 13.19 -5.79 2.56
C GLU A 73 14.53 -5.96 1.84
N ARG A 74 15.66 -5.67 2.51
CA ARG A 74 17.00 -5.95 1.98
C ARG A 74 17.12 -7.41 1.54
N SER A 75 16.50 -8.31 2.29
CA SER A 75 16.50 -9.75 2.02
C SER A 75 15.92 -10.11 0.66
N ASN A 76 14.93 -9.35 0.20
CA ASN A 76 14.27 -9.55 -1.08
C ASN A 76 15.04 -8.86 -2.22
N ILE A 77 15.66 -7.72 -1.93
CA ILE A 77 16.24 -6.85 -2.95
C ILE A 77 17.70 -7.14 -3.24
N ALA A 78 18.54 -7.35 -2.22
CA ALA A 78 19.97 -7.58 -2.43
C ALA A 78 20.27 -8.80 -3.32
N PRO A 79 19.53 -9.93 -3.26
CA PRO A 79 19.74 -11.05 -4.18
C PRO A 79 19.50 -10.73 -5.65
N VAL A 80 18.65 -9.73 -5.94
CA VAL A 80 18.37 -9.29 -7.31
C VAL A 80 19.30 -8.16 -7.70
N LEU A 81 19.53 -7.19 -6.82
CA LEU A 81 20.30 -5.98 -7.04
C LEU A 81 21.58 -6.02 -6.19
N GLY A 82 22.63 -6.67 -6.73
CA GLY A 82 23.81 -7.04 -5.94
C GLY A 82 24.60 -5.86 -5.36
N ARG A 83 24.36 -4.64 -5.84
CA ARG A 83 24.85 -3.39 -5.21
C ARG A 83 24.56 -3.35 -3.71
N TYR A 84 23.40 -3.83 -3.29
CA TYR A 84 22.93 -3.73 -1.91
C TYR A 84 23.55 -4.79 -0.97
N TYR A 85 24.49 -5.61 -1.47
CA TYR A 85 25.41 -6.40 -0.64
C TYR A 85 26.59 -5.59 -0.10
N GLN A 86 26.80 -4.35 -0.56
CA GLN A 86 27.97 -3.57 -0.12
C GLN A 86 27.90 -3.20 1.39
N PRO A 87 29.05 -3.13 2.09
CA PRO A 87 29.09 -2.94 3.54
C PRO A 87 28.39 -1.69 4.09
N GLN A 88 28.23 -0.63 3.30
CA GLN A 88 27.49 0.56 3.75
C GLN A 88 25.99 0.31 3.95
N TYR A 89 25.44 -0.73 3.31
CA TYR A 89 24.05 -1.15 3.47
C TYR A 89 23.89 -2.22 4.58
N ASP A 90 24.98 -2.64 5.23
CA ASP A 90 24.92 -3.55 6.38
C ASP A 90 24.47 -2.82 7.66
N ASN A 91 24.39 -3.57 8.78
CA ASN A 91 24.18 -3.03 10.13
C ASN A 91 22.85 -2.27 10.34
N GLY A 92 21.80 -2.64 9.60
CA GLY A 92 20.49 -1.99 9.73
C GLY A 92 20.45 -0.55 9.19
N GLN A 93 21.37 -0.20 8.30
CA GLN A 93 21.41 1.12 7.64
C GLN A 93 20.93 1.08 6.18
N PHE A 94 20.62 -0.10 5.64
CA PHE A 94 20.18 -0.28 4.26
C PHE A 94 19.10 0.73 3.83
N SER A 95 17.99 0.79 4.56
CA SER A 95 16.85 1.63 4.18
C SER A 95 17.16 3.11 4.29
N TYR A 96 17.90 3.51 5.32
CA TYR A 96 18.29 4.91 5.52
C TYR A 96 19.23 5.37 4.42
N GLN A 97 20.27 4.59 4.11
CA GLN A 97 21.24 4.96 3.07
C GLN A 97 20.58 5.02 1.70
N MET A 98 19.73 4.05 1.38
CA MET A 98 19.01 4.06 0.11
C MET A 98 18.06 5.26 -0.01
N MET A 99 17.28 5.57 1.03
CA MET A 99 16.42 6.77 1.02
C MET A 99 17.24 8.05 0.94
N LEU A 100 18.39 8.12 1.62
CA LEU A 100 19.28 9.27 1.56
C LEU A 100 19.87 9.47 0.16
N GLU A 101 20.38 8.41 -0.47
CA GLU A 101 20.90 8.47 -1.85
C GLU A 101 19.81 8.92 -2.84
N SER A 102 18.60 8.40 -2.70
CA SER A 102 17.45 8.78 -3.53
C SER A 102 17.02 10.23 -3.28
N ALA A 103 16.95 10.67 -2.03
CA ALA A 103 16.60 12.05 -1.67
C ALA A 103 17.67 13.06 -2.11
N GLN A 104 18.95 12.70 -2.00
CA GLN A 104 20.06 13.49 -2.54
C GLN A 104 20.01 13.59 -4.06
N SER A 105 19.69 12.49 -4.76
CA SER A 105 19.48 12.52 -6.22
C SER A 105 18.38 13.51 -6.62
N LEU A 106 17.25 13.52 -5.89
CA LEU A 106 16.16 14.48 -6.10
C LEU A 106 16.58 15.93 -5.84
N TYR A 107 17.35 16.16 -4.78
CA TYR A 107 17.91 17.47 -4.42
C TYR A 107 18.90 17.98 -5.49
N ASP A 108 19.92 17.18 -5.82
CA ASP A 108 21.01 17.55 -6.71
C ASP A 108 20.55 17.71 -8.17
N SER A 109 19.53 16.95 -8.59
CA SER A 109 18.98 17.02 -9.94
C SER A 109 18.01 18.20 -10.16
N GLY A 110 17.73 19.00 -9.12
CA GLY A 110 16.79 20.12 -9.19
C GLY A 110 15.31 19.71 -9.22
N TYR A 111 15.01 18.44 -8.90
CA TYR A 111 13.64 17.98 -8.74
C TYR A 111 12.98 18.50 -7.46
N ILE A 112 13.75 19.00 -6.50
CA ILE A 112 13.23 19.79 -5.38
C ILE A 112 13.46 21.27 -5.70
N PRO A 113 12.41 22.11 -5.80
CA PRO A 113 12.57 23.54 -6.05
C PRO A 113 13.44 24.22 -5.00
N ASP A 114 14.26 25.19 -5.43
CA ASP A 114 15.15 25.96 -4.56
C ASP A 114 14.43 26.54 -3.33
N GLU A 115 13.18 27.00 -3.49
CA GLU A 115 12.41 27.52 -2.36
C GLU A 115 12.18 26.48 -1.25
N TYR A 116 11.91 25.22 -1.60
CA TYR A 116 11.69 24.17 -0.60
C TYR A 116 13.01 23.61 -0.07
N GLN A 117 14.09 23.69 -0.85
CA GLN A 117 15.44 23.44 -0.33
C GLN A 117 15.77 24.44 0.79
N ASP A 118 15.56 25.73 0.55
CA ASP A 118 15.76 26.80 1.53
C ASP A 118 14.85 26.64 2.76
N GLU A 119 13.58 26.28 2.56
CA GLU A 119 12.64 26.02 3.65
C GLU A 119 13.06 24.80 4.50
N MET A 120 13.59 23.74 3.89
CA MET A 120 14.15 22.60 4.63
C MET A 120 15.43 22.97 5.39
N HIS A 121 16.33 23.79 4.82
CA HIS A 121 17.51 24.30 5.53
C HIS A 121 17.11 25.13 6.76
N GLY A 122 16.13 26.01 6.59
CA GLY A 122 15.55 26.75 7.71
C GLY A 122 15.02 25.80 8.80
N MET A 123 14.26 24.77 8.41
CA MET A 123 13.71 23.79 9.36
C MET A 123 14.81 23.03 10.10
N ALA A 124 15.87 22.61 9.41
CA ALA A 124 17.03 21.96 10.00
C ALA A 124 17.68 22.87 11.06
N ASP A 125 17.95 24.13 10.70
CA ASP A 125 18.55 25.11 11.61
C ASP A 125 17.66 25.44 12.83
N GLY A 126 16.35 25.56 12.61
CA GLY A 126 15.39 25.83 13.68
C GLY A 126 15.17 24.64 14.63
N SER A 127 15.15 23.42 14.10
CA SER A 127 14.92 22.21 14.90
C SER A 127 16.20 21.64 15.55
N GLY A 128 17.36 21.98 14.99
CA GLY A 128 18.66 21.42 15.35
C GLY A 128 18.83 19.96 14.90
N ILE A 129 18.10 19.54 13.86
CA ILE A 129 18.23 18.23 13.21
C ILE A 129 19.08 18.42 11.96
N ASP A 130 19.93 17.43 11.64
CA ASP A 130 20.77 17.45 10.45
C ASP A 130 19.91 17.57 9.17
N PHE A 131 20.39 18.35 8.20
CA PHE A 131 19.65 18.63 6.97
C PHE A 131 19.29 17.36 6.20
N GLU A 132 20.19 16.38 6.14
CA GLU A 132 19.98 15.10 5.46
C GLU A 132 18.77 14.34 6.02
N LYS A 133 18.51 14.45 7.33
CA LYS A 133 17.36 13.83 7.98
C LYS A 133 16.06 14.55 7.65
N ILE A 134 16.08 15.88 7.58
CA ILE A 134 14.95 16.68 7.11
C ILE A 134 14.64 16.37 5.65
N LEU A 135 15.68 16.23 4.82
CA LEU A 135 15.56 15.88 3.41
C LEU A 135 14.94 14.48 3.22
N VAL A 136 15.44 13.47 3.94
CA VAL A 136 14.84 12.12 3.95
C VAL A 136 13.39 12.19 4.41
N LEU A 137 13.10 12.89 5.52
CA LEU A 137 11.73 13.02 6.02
C LEU A 137 10.79 13.72 5.03
N ASN A 138 11.26 14.67 4.22
CA ASN A 138 10.38 15.35 3.25
C ASN A 138 10.22 14.63 1.91
N THR A 139 10.93 13.51 1.71
CA THR A 139 10.88 12.67 0.51
C THR A 139 10.56 11.19 0.81
N PHE A 140 10.37 10.82 2.08
CA PHE A 140 10.29 9.41 2.47
C PHE A 140 9.06 8.72 1.89
N PHE A 141 7.93 9.41 1.74
CA PHE A 141 6.71 8.78 1.24
C PHE A 141 6.90 8.26 -0.19
N ASP A 142 7.36 9.11 -1.09
CA ASP A 142 7.65 8.77 -2.48
C ASP A 142 8.70 7.65 -2.58
N THR A 143 9.81 7.80 -1.85
CA THR A 143 10.91 6.82 -1.90
C THR A 143 10.53 5.48 -1.27
N THR A 144 9.79 5.49 -0.16
CA THR A 144 9.28 4.28 0.50
C THR A 144 8.27 3.56 -0.37
N MET A 145 7.33 4.29 -1.00
CA MET A 145 6.31 3.69 -1.85
C MET A 145 6.92 3.10 -3.13
N GLY A 146 7.81 3.83 -3.79
CA GLY A 146 8.57 3.31 -4.94
C GLY A 146 9.35 2.05 -4.57
N PHE A 147 10.08 2.10 -3.45
CA PHE A 147 10.87 0.98 -2.98
C PHE A 147 10.03 -0.24 -2.65
N ARG A 148 8.90 -0.03 -1.96
CA ARG A 148 7.97 -1.09 -1.61
C ARG A 148 7.34 -1.71 -2.86
N ALA A 149 7.02 -0.92 -3.88
CA ALA A 149 6.52 -1.42 -5.15
C ALA A 149 7.55 -2.36 -5.81
N VAL A 150 8.83 -1.97 -5.85
CA VAL A 150 9.92 -2.83 -6.35
C VAL A 150 10.06 -4.11 -5.54
N SER A 151 10.04 -4.03 -4.20
CA SER A 151 10.13 -5.24 -3.36
C SER A 151 8.94 -6.17 -3.56
N LEU A 152 7.72 -5.63 -3.57
CA LEU A 152 6.50 -6.41 -3.79
C LEU A 152 6.48 -7.05 -5.18
N PHE A 153 6.98 -6.35 -6.20
CA PHE A 153 7.14 -6.90 -7.54
C PHE A 153 8.10 -8.09 -7.54
N ILE A 154 9.31 -7.93 -7.01
CA ILE A 154 10.30 -9.01 -6.90
C ILE A 154 9.70 -10.21 -6.17
N GLN A 155 9.00 -9.96 -5.07
CA GLN A 155 8.30 -11.02 -4.33
C GLN A 155 7.19 -11.66 -5.16
N SER A 156 6.41 -10.89 -5.91
CA SER A 156 5.30 -11.40 -6.73
C SER A 156 5.76 -12.30 -7.86
N LEU A 157 6.93 -12.00 -8.46
CA LEU A 157 7.56 -12.83 -9.48
C LEU A 157 7.97 -14.22 -8.96
N GLN A 158 8.06 -14.38 -7.64
CA GLN A 158 8.50 -15.62 -6.99
C GLN A 158 7.36 -16.35 -6.29
N LYS A 159 6.10 -15.88 -6.41
CA LYS A 159 4.97 -16.42 -5.67
C LYS A 159 4.05 -17.22 -6.59
N PRO A 160 3.43 -18.29 -6.05
CA PRO A 160 2.32 -18.93 -6.74
C PRO A 160 1.21 -17.91 -7.04
N HIS A 161 0.58 -18.01 -8.19
CA HIS A 161 -0.55 -17.17 -8.58
C HIS A 161 -1.62 -17.99 -9.30
N ILE A 162 -2.87 -17.55 -9.22
CA ILE A 162 -3.96 -18.20 -9.95
C ILE A 162 -3.83 -17.82 -11.42
N VAL A 163 -3.77 -18.80 -12.31
CA VAL A 163 -3.78 -18.59 -13.77
C VAL A 163 -5.16 -18.85 -14.36
N GLU A 164 -5.97 -19.66 -13.68
CA GLU A 164 -7.29 -20.03 -14.17
C GLU A 164 -8.28 -20.25 -13.03
N LEU A 165 -9.49 -19.73 -13.23
CA LEU A 165 -10.65 -20.00 -12.40
C LEU A 165 -11.70 -20.69 -13.26
N SER A 166 -12.26 -21.80 -12.77
CA SER A 166 -13.37 -22.48 -13.44
C SER A 166 -14.42 -23.01 -12.48
N PHE A 167 -15.65 -23.09 -12.95
CA PHE A 167 -16.77 -23.73 -12.27
C PHE A 167 -17.21 -24.94 -13.11
N ALA A 168 -17.27 -26.11 -12.46
CA ALA A 168 -17.62 -27.34 -13.16
C ALA A 168 -19.13 -27.42 -13.43
N ASP A 169 -19.47 -27.92 -14.63
CA ASP A 169 -20.81 -28.29 -15.11
C ASP A 169 -21.84 -27.14 -15.23
N GLU A 170 -22.65 -27.15 -16.29
CA GLU A 170 -23.84 -26.30 -16.53
C GLU A 170 -23.67 -24.80 -16.81
N MET A 171 -22.46 -24.23 -16.71
CA MET A 171 -22.23 -22.80 -17.04
C MET A 171 -22.46 -22.47 -18.53
N GLU A 172 -22.39 -23.45 -19.43
CA GLU A 172 -22.61 -23.27 -20.88
C GLU A 172 -24.09 -23.07 -21.27
N THR A 173 -25.01 -22.96 -20.30
CA THR A 173 -26.46 -22.87 -20.55
C THR A 173 -27.20 -22.00 -19.52
N ASP A 174 -26.48 -21.11 -18.84
CA ASP A 174 -27.04 -20.27 -17.78
C ASP A 174 -27.72 -18.99 -18.29
N GLY A 175 -27.50 -18.63 -19.56
CA GLY A 175 -28.01 -17.45 -20.23
C GLY A 175 -27.15 -16.20 -20.06
N PHE A 176 -25.90 -16.33 -19.58
CA PHE A 176 -24.99 -15.22 -19.32
C PHE A 176 -23.68 -15.35 -20.10
N ASP A 177 -23.12 -14.21 -20.50
CA ASP A 177 -21.76 -14.10 -21.01
C ASP A 177 -20.81 -13.99 -19.82
N ASN A 178 -20.22 -15.11 -19.42
CA ASN A 178 -19.37 -15.21 -18.23
C ASN A 178 -17.89 -14.90 -18.51
N ASN A 179 -17.49 -14.77 -19.77
CA ASN A 179 -16.09 -14.53 -20.17
C ASN A 179 -15.87 -13.19 -20.90
N ASP A 180 -16.92 -12.37 -21.05
CA ASP A 180 -16.93 -11.04 -21.68
C ASP A 180 -16.55 -11.04 -23.16
N ASN A 181 -16.77 -12.16 -23.87
CA ASN A 181 -16.41 -12.25 -25.29
C ASN A 181 -17.56 -11.88 -26.25
N GLY A 182 -18.75 -11.61 -25.71
CA GLY A 182 -19.96 -11.22 -26.43
C GLY A 182 -20.84 -12.38 -26.90
N GLU A 183 -20.47 -13.62 -26.64
CA GLU A 183 -21.27 -14.82 -26.86
C GLU A 183 -21.88 -15.30 -25.53
N ILE A 184 -23.05 -15.96 -25.62
CA ILE A 184 -23.80 -16.45 -24.46
C ILE A 184 -23.96 -17.95 -24.64
N ASP A 185 -23.80 -18.72 -23.58
CA ASP A 185 -24.05 -20.16 -23.53
C ASP A 185 -23.12 -20.97 -24.46
N GLU A 186 -21.83 -20.71 -24.38
CA GLU A 186 -20.80 -21.36 -25.20
C GLU A 186 -19.87 -22.28 -24.41
N ALA A 187 -19.17 -23.14 -25.16
CA ALA A 187 -18.23 -24.08 -24.57
C ALA A 187 -17.03 -23.36 -23.97
N GLY A 188 -16.91 -23.40 -22.65
CA GLY A 188 -15.85 -22.71 -21.91
C GLY A 188 -16.31 -21.52 -21.07
N ASP A 189 -17.59 -21.15 -21.08
CA ASP A 189 -18.11 -20.04 -20.25
C ASP A 189 -17.85 -20.22 -18.74
N GLY A 190 -17.74 -21.47 -18.29
CA GLY A 190 -17.36 -21.79 -16.93
C GLY A 190 -15.86 -21.69 -16.65
N ARG A 191 -15.00 -21.27 -17.58
CA ARG A 191 -13.53 -21.24 -17.46
C ARG A 191 -12.98 -19.91 -17.94
N ILE A 192 -12.33 -19.19 -17.03
CA ILE A 192 -11.72 -17.90 -17.33
C ILE A 192 -10.24 -17.89 -16.96
N GLU A 193 -9.44 -17.16 -17.75
CA GLU A 193 -8.12 -16.72 -17.32
C GLU A 193 -8.30 -15.78 -16.12
N TYR A 194 -7.64 -16.09 -15.00
CA TYR A 194 -7.85 -15.34 -13.80
C TYR A 194 -7.05 -14.04 -13.82
N HIS A 195 -7.77 -12.93 -13.79
CA HIS A 195 -7.22 -11.62 -13.44
C HIS A 195 -8.01 -11.03 -12.27
N PRO A 196 -7.33 -10.50 -11.23
CA PRO A 196 -8.00 -9.74 -10.19
C PRO A 196 -8.86 -8.62 -10.80
N SER A 197 -10.15 -8.61 -10.45
CA SER A 197 -11.14 -7.70 -11.04
C SER A 197 -11.84 -6.89 -9.95
N PRO A 198 -12.21 -5.62 -10.22
CA PRO A 198 -13.02 -4.85 -9.30
C PRO A 198 -14.48 -5.31 -9.29
N TYR A 199 -14.86 -6.23 -10.18
CA TYR A 199 -16.20 -6.78 -10.32
C TYR A 199 -16.22 -8.29 -10.12
N ALA A 200 -17.41 -8.89 -10.18
CA ALA A 200 -17.53 -10.34 -10.20
C ALA A 200 -16.75 -10.91 -11.39
N SER A 201 -16.20 -12.10 -11.19
CA SER A 201 -15.51 -12.86 -12.22
C SER A 201 -16.49 -13.67 -13.07
N ILE A 202 -17.54 -14.23 -12.46
CA ILE A 202 -18.54 -15.10 -13.10
C ILE A 202 -19.93 -14.84 -12.49
N LEU A 203 -21.00 -15.02 -13.26
CA LEU A 203 -22.38 -14.87 -12.82
C LEU A 203 -23.12 -16.21 -12.65
N GLU A 204 -24.16 -16.20 -11.83
CA GLU A 204 -25.25 -17.20 -11.83
C GLU A 204 -24.82 -18.68 -11.66
N VAL A 205 -23.68 -18.87 -10.99
CA VAL A 205 -23.06 -20.17 -10.68
C VAL A 205 -24.07 -21.10 -9.96
N PRO A 206 -24.23 -22.36 -10.43
CA PRO A 206 -25.08 -23.34 -9.76
C PRO A 206 -24.71 -23.53 -8.28
N ALA A 207 -25.71 -23.75 -7.42
CA ALA A 207 -25.48 -23.88 -5.99
C ALA A 207 -24.63 -25.11 -5.61
N ASP A 208 -24.56 -26.12 -6.48
CA ASP A 208 -23.75 -27.34 -6.33
C ASP A 208 -22.46 -27.33 -7.16
N ALA A 209 -22.15 -26.20 -7.82
CA ALA A 209 -20.94 -26.06 -8.62
C ALA A 209 -19.68 -26.26 -7.76
N LYS A 210 -18.67 -26.89 -8.37
CA LYS A 210 -17.33 -27.03 -7.80
C LYS A 210 -16.47 -25.87 -8.27
N ILE A 211 -15.67 -25.33 -7.37
CA ILE A 211 -14.69 -24.28 -7.70
C ILE A 211 -13.38 -24.98 -8.06
N ARG A 212 -12.91 -24.80 -9.29
CA ARG A 212 -11.63 -25.31 -9.77
C ARG A 212 -10.67 -24.15 -10.02
N LEU A 213 -9.50 -24.22 -9.40
CA LEU A 213 -8.43 -23.22 -9.49
C LEU A 213 -7.19 -23.90 -10.05
N VAL A 214 -6.57 -23.30 -11.06
CA VAL A 214 -5.22 -23.67 -11.49
C VAL A 214 -4.27 -22.59 -11.00
N ILE A 215 -3.25 -23.02 -10.26
CA ILE A 215 -2.28 -22.15 -9.61
C ILE A 215 -0.92 -22.52 -10.14
N ARG A 216 -0.18 -21.53 -10.64
CA ARG A 216 1.15 -21.73 -11.18
C ARG A 216 2.19 -21.23 -10.20
N ASP A 217 3.20 -22.04 -9.92
CA ASP A 217 4.41 -21.63 -9.20
C ASP A 217 5.60 -21.60 -10.17
N GLU A 218 6.04 -20.39 -10.50
CA GLU A 218 7.21 -20.15 -11.34
C GLU A 218 8.40 -19.78 -10.43
N TRP A 219 9.31 -20.72 -10.17
CA TRP A 219 10.48 -20.43 -9.35
C TRP A 219 11.66 -19.89 -10.17
N LEU A 220 12.24 -18.77 -9.72
CA LEU A 220 13.35 -18.06 -10.39
C LEU A 220 14.76 -18.57 -10.04
N GLY A 221 14.91 -19.85 -9.70
CA GLY A 221 16.13 -20.43 -9.11
C GLY A 221 17.45 -20.19 -9.83
N GLY A 222 17.43 -19.85 -11.12
CA GLY A 222 18.64 -19.60 -11.90
C GLY A 222 19.47 -18.38 -11.46
N LEU A 223 18.87 -17.41 -10.74
CA LEU A 223 19.58 -16.19 -10.33
C LEU A 223 20.32 -16.30 -8.99
N SER A 224 19.83 -17.10 -8.03
CA SER A 224 20.48 -17.23 -6.72
C SER A 224 21.66 -18.22 -6.68
N CYS A 225 21.78 -19.06 -7.71
CA CYS A 225 22.77 -20.14 -7.77
C CYS A 225 24.05 -19.77 -8.55
N VAL A 226 24.19 -18.52 -9.00
CA VAL A 226 25.45 -18.05 -9.60
C VAL A 226 26.51 -18.03 -8.50
N ASP A 227 27.40 -19.01 -8.54
CA ASP A 227 28.52 -19.25 -7.61
C ASP A 227 28.98 -17.98 -6.89
N ALA A 228 28.57 -17.83 -5.62
CA ALA A 228 29.17 -16.89 -4.66
C ALA A 228 30.64 -17.25 -4.34
N GLY A 229 31.30 -18.06 -5.18
CA GLY A 229 32.66 -18.57 -5.03
C GLY A 229 33.78 -17.52 -5.15
N ASN A 230 33.46 -16.22 -5.24
CA ASN A 230 34.42 -15.13 -5.19
C ASN A 230 34.06 -14.00 -4.21
N VAL A 231 32.98 -14.15 -3.42
CA VAL A 231 32.80 -13.32 -2.22
C VAL A 231 33.55 -14.03 -1.10
N ASP A 232 34.74 -13.53 -0.80
CA ASP A 232 35.58 -13.98 0.33
C ASP A 232 34.69 -14.18 1.57
N PRO A 233 34.70 -15.36 2.24
CA PRO A 233 33.91 -15.58 3.45
C PRO A 233 34.45 -14.69 4.57
N ILE A 234 33.99 -13.45 4.62
CA ILE A 234 34.09 -12.56 5.78
C ILE A 234 33.14 -13.13 6.84
N GLY A 235 33.58 -14.20 7.49
CA GLY A 235 32.73 -14.93 8.43
C GLY A 235 33.32 -16.19 9.07
N GLU A 236 34.54 -16.63 8.74
CA GLU A 236 35.26 -17.60 9.59
C GLU A 236 35.85 -16.89 10.83
N ARG A 237 34.99 -16.44 11.75
CA ARG A 237 35.39 -16.19 13.14
C ARG A 237 34.20 -16.40 14.08
N ILE A 238 34.37 -17.42 14.93
CA ILE A 238 33.54 -17.84 16.07
C ILE A 238 32.44 -18.84 15.71
N VAL A 239 32.78 -20.14 15.64
CA VAL A 239 32.28 -21.20 16.55
C VAL A 239 33.27 -22.39 16.47
N GLU A 240 34.31 -22.39 17.34
CA GLU A 240 34.96 -23.65 17.72
C GLU A 240 34.05 -24.36 18.74
N ALA A 241 33.12 -25.18 18.25
CA ALA A 241 32.46 -26.16 19.10
C ALA A 241 33.30 -27.45 19.08
N ARG A 242 34.12 -27.64 20.11
CA ARG A 242 34.73 -28.93 20.41
C ARG A 242 33.63 -29.98 20.61
N CYS A 243 33.49 -30.89 19.66
CA CYS A 243 32.88 -32.20 19.91
C CYS A 243 33.76 -32.96 20.92
N VAL A 244 33.40 -32.91 22.20
CA VAL A 244 33.83 -33.93 23.16
C VAL A 244 32.81 -35.05 23.06
N LYS A 245 33.24 -36.11 22.37
CA LYS A 245 32.62 -37.43 22.36
C LYS A 245 32.73 -37.99 23.78
N ASP A 246 31.60 -38.30 24.41
CA ASP A 246 31.33 -39.46 25.28
C ASP A 246 30.14 -39.17 26.22
N ASP A 247 29.28 -40.18 26.39
CA ASP A 247 28.16 -40.30 27.33
C ASP A 247 26.80 -39.66 26.97
N CYS A 248 26.11 -40.24 25.99
CA CYS A 248 24.64 -40.32 26.01
C CYS A 248 24.20 -41.43 26.98
N ILE A 249 23.85 -41.06 28.21
CA ILE A 249 22.97 -41.85 29.07
C ILE A 249 21.78 -40.95 29.46
N ALA A 250 20.62 -41.23 28.88
CA ALA A 250 19.35 -40.73 29.40
C ALA A 250 19.12 -41.31 30.81
N PRO A 251 18.54 -40.52 31.74
CA PRO A 251 17.22 -40.91 32.20
C PRO A 251 16.27 -39.74 32.57
N GLU A 252 14.99 -39.97 32.31
CA GLU A 252 13.83 -39.57 33.13
C GLU A 252 13.61 -38.08 33.43
N CYS A 253 12.86 -37.40 32.57
CA CYS A 253 12.10 -36.20 32.95
C CYS A 253 10.74 -36.59 33.55
N LYS A 254 10.73 -36.85 34.86
CA LYS A 254 9.55 -36.67 35.72
C LYS A 254 9.82 -35.46 36.61
N GLY A 255 8.99 -34.43 36.54
CA GLY A 255 9.02 -33.35 37.52
C GLY A 255 8.36 -32.07 37.06
N GLU A 256 7.11 -31.89 37.48
CA GLU A 256 6.39 -30.62 37.47
C GLU A 256 7.20 -29.51 38.17
N THR A 257 7.35 -28.35 37.53
CA THR A 257 7.36 -27.06 38.26
C THR A 257 6.86 -25.95 37.33
N LEU A 258 5.60 -25.54 37.53
CA LEU A 258 5.01 -24.33 36.99
C LEU A 258 5.79 -23.10 37.49
N LEU A 259 6.62 -22.52 36.63
CA LEU A 259 7.16 -21.18 36.82
C LEU A 259 6.06 -20.16 36.51
N LYS A 260 5.49 -19.57 37.57
CA LYS A 260 4.78 -18.29 37.49
C LYS A 260 5.74 -17.25 36.92
N ARG A 261 5.49 -16.79 35.69
CA ARG A 261 6.07 -15.53 35.19
C ARG A 261 5.30 -14.38 35.84
N GLU A 262 5.97 -13.63 36.70
CA GLU A 262 5.55 -12.28 37.08
C GLU A 262 5.62 -11.41 35.82
N CYS A 263 4.46 -10.89 35.38
CA CYS A 263 4.40 -9.81 34.41
C CYS A 263 5.04 -8.57 35.05
N ILE A 264 6.17 -8.13 34.49
CA ILE A 264 6.65 -6.78 34.72
C ILE A 264 5.63 -5.84 34.07
N THR A 265 4.91 -5.10 34.91
CA THR A 265 4.01 -4.02 34.52
C THR A 265 4.80 -2.93 33.80
N GLY A 266 4.62 -2.78 32.48
CA GLY A 266 5.30 -1.73 31.75
C GLY A 266 5.22 -1.72 30.22
N SER A 267 4.33 -2.48 29.57
CA SER A 267 3.88 -2.25 28.18
C SER A 267 2.77 -3.25 27.86
N GLN A 268 1.55 -2.77 27.62
CA GLN A 268 0.38 -3.64 27.38
C GLN A 268 -0.02 -3.79 25.91
N ASN A 269 0.75 -3.28 24.94
CA ASN A 269 0.32 -3.21 23.54
C ASN A 269 1.19 -4.01 22.57
N LEU A 270 1.45 -5.29 22.86
CA LEU A 270 1.94 -6.25 21.87
C LEU A 270 1.57 -7.67 22.30
N CYS A 271 0.27 -7.97 22.29
CA CYS A 271 -0.22 -9.34 22.19
C CYS A 271 -0.74 -9.55 20.77
N LEU A 272 0.18 -9.88 19.86
CA LEU A 272 -0.18 -10.57 18.62
C LEU A 272 -0.78 -11.93 19.00
N SER A 273 -1.69 -12.43 18.15
CA SER A 273 -2.39 -13.71 18.31
C SER A 273 -1.41 -14.88 18.58
N PRO A 274 -1.85 -16.03 19.12
CA PRO A 274 -0.94 -17.12 19.45
C PRO A 274 -0.44 -17.81 18.16
N SER A 275 0.61 -17.27 17.56
CA SER A 275 1.35 -17.91 16.48
C SER A 275 2.50 -18.74 17.06
N ILE A 276 2.36 -20.05 16.93
CA ILE A 276 3.40 -21.07 16.72
C ILE A 276 4.59 -21.02 17.69
N SER A 277 4.66 -21.97 18.63
CA SER A 277 5.91 -22.27 19.31
C SER A 277 6.87 -22.91 18.31
N ILE A 278 7.97 -22.21 18.01
CA ILE A 278 9.14 -22.82 17.39
C ILE A 278 9.82 -23.63 18.51
N ASP A 279 9.39 -24.89 18.67
CA ASP A 279 10.23 -25.88 19.33
C ASP A 279 11.35 -26.26 18.36
N CYS A 280 12.57 -26.36 18.89
CA CYS A 280 13.79 -26.67 18.16
C CYS A 280 13.61 -27.82 17.17
N ILE A 281 13.61 -27.51 15.87
CA ILE A 281 13.81 -28.51 14.83
C ILE A 281 15.28 -28.92 14.89
N ASP A 282 15.52 -30.11 15.43
CA ASP A 282 16.81 -30.78 15.36
C ASP A 282 17.17 -30.99 13.88
N ARG A 283 18.40 -30.57 13.52
CA ARG A 283 18.98 -30.62 12.16
C ARG A 283 19.04 -32.03 11.55
N ALA A 284 18.66 -33.07 12.30
CA ALA A 284 18.67 -34.47 11.89
C ALA A 284 17.35 -34.96 11.23
N CYS A 285 16.29 -34.13 11.19
CA CYS A 285 15.04 -34.49 10.50
C CYS A 285 14.95 -34.00 9.04
N ALA A 286 16.01 -33.39 8.50
CA ALA A 286 16.01 -32.85 7.13
C ALA A 286 16.18 -33.93 6.03
N GLU A 287 16.44 -35.20 6.38
CA GLU A 287 16.72 -36.25 5.39
C GLU A 287 15.48 -37.06 4.93
N GLU A 288 14.28 -36.81 5.48
CA GLU A 288 13.05 -37.58 5.14
C GLU A 288 11.82 -36.70 4.78
N LEU A 289 11.98 -35.40 4.57
CA LEU A 289 10.87 -34.58 4.06
C LEU A 289 10.66 -34.82 2.56
N ASP A 290 9.49 -35.37 2.22
CA ASP A 290 8.95 -35.48 0.86
C ASP A 290 8.86 -34.05 0.26
N PRO A 291 9.60 -33.74 -0.82
CA PRO A 291 9.87 -32.36 -1.25
C PRO A 291 8.73 -31.76 -2.07
N GLY A 292 7.48 -31.86 -1.62
CA GLY A 292 6.37 -31.11 -2.21
C GLY A 292 6.55 -29.62 -1.95
N CYS A 293 6.84 -28.82 -2.98
CA CYS A 293 7.31 -27.44 -2.81
C CYS A 293 6.19 -26.49 -2.39
N VAL A 294 4.99 -26.57 -2.96
CA VAL A 294 3.80 -25.96 -2.34
C VAL A 294 3.36 -26.85 -1.19
N ASP A 295 3.24 -26.30 0.02
CA ASP A 295 2.66 -27.04 1.14
C ASP A 295 1.16 -27.16 0.91
N PRO A 296 0.61 -28.33 0.52
CA PRO A 296 -0.83 -28.43 0.38
C PRO A 296 -1.52 -28.14 1.71
N GLU A 297 -0.86 -28.46 2.84
CA GLU A 297 -1.38 -28.23 4.19
C GLU A 297 -1.49 -26.72 4.52
N SER A 298 -0.78 -25.86 3.81
CA SER A 298 -0.89 -24.42 3.98
C SER A 298 -2.05 -23.78 3.22
N LEU A 299 -2.72 -24.50 2.31
CA LEU A 299 -3.85 -23.98 1.53
C LEU A 299 -4.97 -23.55 2.47
N ARG A 300 -5.29 -22.26 2.40
CA ARG A 300 -6.40 -21.61 3.11
C ARG A 300 -7.36 -21.03 2.10
N LEU A 301 -8.62 -21.46 2.18
CA LEU A 301 -9.70 -20.97 1.35
C LEU A 301 -10.78 -20.40 2.25
N ARG A 302 -11.06 -19.10 2.14
CA ARG A 302 -12.17 -18.47 2.84
C ARG A 302 -13.29 -18.20 1.85
N VAL A 303 -14.47 -18.75 2.10
CA VAL A 303 -15.70 -18.48 1.35
C VAL A 303 -16.63 -17.68 2.25
N ASP A 304 -16.85 -16.42 1.87
CA ASP A 304 -17.48 -15.39 2.70
C ASP A 304 -16.81 -15.29 4.09
N GLU A 305 -17.53 -15.63 5.16
CA GLU A 305 -17.01 -15.61 6.53
C GLU A 305 -16.42 -16.96 6.96
N ARG A 306 -16.60 -18.03 6.18
CA ARG A 306 -16.17 -19.39 6.55
C ARG A 306 -14.77 -19.66 6.01
N LEU A 307 -13.84 -19.96 6.92
CA LEU A 307 -12.49 -20.40 6.58
C LEU A 307 -12.44 -21.93 6.51
N PHE A 308 -11.91 -22.45 5.41
CA PHE A 308 -11.58 -23.85 5.18
C PHE A 308 -10.06 -23.98 5.09
N VAL A 309 -9.49 -24.97 5.78
CA VAL A 309 -8.04 -25.21 5.81
C VAL A 309 -7.75 -26.63 5.36
N TYR A 310 -6.94 -26.80 4.32
CA TYR A 310 -6.67 -28.14 3.76
C TYR A 310 -6.01 -29.10 4.77
N ALA A 311 -5.18 -28.58 5.68
CA ALA A 311 -4.60 -29.36 6.78
C ALA A 311 -5.63 -29.95 7.75
N ASP A 312 -6.82 -29.35 7.88
CA ASP A 312 -7.86 -29.89 8.75
C ASP A 312 -8.52 -31.10 8.08
N ALA A 313 -8.41 -32.27 8.71
CA ALA A 313 -8.99 -33.51 8.19
C ALA A 313 -10.51 -33.42 7.95
N ALA A 314 -11.24 -32.59 8.71
CA ALA A 314 -12.66 -32.36 8.51
C ALA A 314 -12.94 -31.56 7.22
N ASP A 315 -12.05 -30.65 6.85
CA ASP A 315 -12.16 -29.79 5.67
C ASP A 315 -11.57 -30.47 4.43
N ARG A 316 -10.50 -31.25 4.58
CA ARG A 316 -9.76 -31.90 3.47
C ARG A 316 -10.64 -32.73 2.54
N ARG A 317 -11.73 -33.32 3.05
CA ARG A 317 -12.71 -34.07 2.24
C ARG A 317 -13.46 -33.22 1.19
N HIS A 318 -13.38 -31.89 1.32
CA HIS A 318 -13.96 -30.90 0.41
C HIS A 318 -12.97 -30.44 -0.66
N PHE A 319 -11.71 -30.86 -0.58
CA PHE A 319 -10.66 -30.51 -1.53
C PHE A 319 -10.24 -31.75 -2.33
N GLN A 320 -10.04 -31.57 -3.64
CA GLN A 320 -9.29 -32.50 -4.48
C GLN A 320 -8.10 -31.73 -5.05
N LEU A 321 -6.89 -32.23 -4.80
CA LEU A 321 -5.65 -31.65 -5.30
C LEU A 321 -5.05 -32.58 -6.35
N THR A 322 -4.80 -32.04 -7.54
CA THR A 322 -4.04 -32.69 -8.60
C THR A 322 -2.81 -31.83 -8.88
N VAL A 323 -1.62 -32.42 -8.80
CA VAL A 323 -0.36 -31.75 -9.15
C VAL A 323 -0.01 -32.17 -10.58
N HIS A 324 0.15 -31.20 -11.47
CA HIS A 324 0.59 -31.42 -12.84
C HIS A 324 2.08 -31.07 -12.92
N PRO A 325 3.00 -32.05 -12.74
CA PRO A 325 4.42 -31.78 -12.86
C PRO A 325 4.73 -31.29 -14.28
N PRO A 326 5.80 -30.48 -14.44
CA PRO A 326 6.19 -30.00 -15.75
C PRO A 326 6.62 -31.22 -16.58
N GLU A 327 6.26 -31.24 -17.87
CA GLU A 327 6.71 -32.32 -18.75
C GLU A 327 8.24 -32.36 -18.73
N PRO A 328 8.87 -33.52 -18.47
CA PRO A 328 10.32 -33.61 -18.39
C PRO A 328 10.91 -33.21 -19.74
N ASP A 329 11.82 -32.23 -19.73
CA ASP A 329 12.53 -31.79 -20.93
C ASP A 329 13.41 -32.95 -21.45
N GLU A 330 13.02 -33.57 -22.57
CA GLU A 330 13.65 -34.79 -23.11
C GLU A 330 15.13 -34.59 -23.47
N ASP A 331 15.59 -33.34 -23.59
CA ASP A 331 16.95 -32.97 -24.02
C ASP A 331 17.97 -32.80 -22.87
N GLU A 332 17.55 -32.77 -21.59
CA GLU A 332 18.46 -32.66 -20.43
C GLU A 332 18.70 -34.02 -19.75
N ALA A 333 19.50 -34.88 -20.40
CA ALA A 333 19.87 -36.20 -19.86
C ALA A 333 20.91 -36.18 -18.73
N ASP A 334 21.40 -35.01 -18.32
CA ASP A 334 22.34 -34.87 -17.21
C ASP A 334 21.58 -34.66 -15.90
N GLU A 335 21.84 -35.51 -14.90
CA GLU A 335 21.26 -35.39 -13.55
C GLU A 335 21.49 -33.96 -13.02
N PRO A 336 20.42 -33.27 -12.56
CA PRO A 336 20.57 -31.94 -12.01
C PRO A 336 21.51 -32.00 -10.80
N LYS A 337 22.52 -31.13 -10.81
CA LYS A 337 23.57 -31.06 -9.78
C LYS A 337 23.01 -30.71 -8.39
N TYR A 338 21.79 -30.19 -8.34
CA TYR A 338 21.02 -29.93 -7.13
C TYR A 338 19.63 -30.58 -7.28
N PRO A 339 19.29 -31.61 -6.47
CA PRO A 339 18.01 -32.32 -6.58
C PRO A 339 16.79 -31.46 -6.20
N HIS A 340 16.99 -30.24 -5.70
CA HIS A 340 15.89 -29.34 -5.30
C HIS A 340 15.46 -28.35 -6.40
N ASP A 341 16.18 -28.25 -7.53
CA ASP A 341 15.98 -27.15 -8.48
C ASP A 341 14.92 -27.43 -9.57
N LYS A 342 14.58 -28.69 -9.86
CA LYS A 342 13.62 -29.06 -10.93
C LYS A 342 12.23 -29.48 -10.45
N ASP A 343 12.11 -29.99 -9.23
CA ASP A 343 10.88 -30.68 -8.79
C ASP A 343 9.76 -29.73 -8.30
N CYS A 344 9.99 -28.41 -8.33
CA CYS A 344 9.10 -27.42 -7.71
C CYS A 344 8.24 -26.57 -8.66
N GLN A 345 8.51 -26.59 -9.96
CA GLN A 345 7.79 -25.75 -10.93
C GLN A 345 6.60 -26.52 -11.49
N GLY A 346 5.43 -25.89 -11.66
CA GLY A 346 4.29 -26.55 -12.30
C GLY A 346 2.93 -25.95 -11.97
N ASP A 347 1.90 -26.53 -12.58
CA ASP A 347 0.51 -26.14 -12.38
C ASP A 347 -0.14 -27.05 -11.31
N TYR A 348 -0.71 -26.43 -10.29
CA TYR A 348 -1.45 -27.08 -9.22
C TYR A 348 -2.94 -26.87 -9.45
N GLU A 349 -3.69 -27.96 -9.57
CA GLU A 349 -5.13 -27.92 -9.73
C GLU A 349 -5.84 -28.24 -8.42
N PHE A 350 -6.61 -27.27 -7.92
CA PHE A 350 -7.42 -27.39 -6.72
C PHE A 350 -8.89 -27.39 -7.09
N VAL A 351 -9.62 -28.45 -6.74
CA VAL A 351 -11.08 -28.51 -6.84
C VAL A 351 -11.68 -28.49 -5.45
N PHE A 352 -12.43 -27.43 -5.13
CA PHE A 352 -13.14 -27.26 -3.88
C PHE A 352 -14.65 -27.49 -4.06
N THR A 353 -15.22 -28.33 -3.20
CA THR A 353 -16.66 -28.61 -3.14
C THR A 353 -17.21 -28.15 -1.78
N PRO A 354 -17.94 -27.01 -1.72
CA PRO A 354 -18.48 -26.51 -0.46
C PRO A 354 -19.37 -27.56 0.24
N PRO A 355 -19.21 -27.81 1.56
CA PRO A 355 -19.95 -28.87 2.28
C PRO A 355 -21.47 -28.78 2.16
N ASP A 356 -21.99 -27.55 2.18
CA ASP A 356 -23.42 -27.25 2.20
C ASP A 356 -23.92 -26.74 0.84
N GLY A 357 -23.08 -26.82 -0.20
CA GLY A 357 -23.25 -26.06 -1.44
C GLY A 357 -22.98 -24.56 -1.25
N LEU A 358 -23.08 -23.82 -2.35
CA LEU A 358 -23.04 -22.36 -2.40
C LEU A 358 -24.41 -21.77 -2.02
N PRO A 359 -24.45 -20.62 -1.33
CA PRO A 359 -25.73 -19.98 -0.98
C PRO A 359 -26.47 -19.56 -2.24
N ALA A 360 -27.75 -19.90 -2.37
CA ALA A 360 -28.54 -19.56 -3.56
C ALA A 360 -28.75 -18.05 -3.72
N ALA A 361 -28.88 -17.60 -4.96
CA ALA A 361 -29.18 -16.23 -5.37
C ALA A 361 -28.29 -15.17 -4.72
N SER A 362 -27.02 -15.43 -4.44
CA SER A 362 -26.15 -14.59 -3.61
C SER A 362 -24.87 -14.19 -4.34
N ALA A 363 -24.26 -13.08 -3.95
CA ALA A 363 -22.87 -12.78 -4.32
C ALA A 363 -21.97 -13.46 -3.29
N VAL A 364 -21.04 -14.29 -3.76
CA VAL A 364 -20.13 -15.09 -2.95
C VAL A 364 -18.73 -14.58 -3.20
N ALA A 365 -18.01 -14.31 -2.12
CA ALA A 365 -16.62 -13.88 -2.17
C ALA A 365 -15.71 -15.00 -1.71
N VAL A 366 -14.64 -15.22 -2.46
CA VAL A 366 -13.62 -16.21 -2.14
C VAL A 366 -12.29 -15.50 -1.97
N VAL A 367 -11.62 -15.77 -0.85
CA VAL A 367 -10.24 -15.37 -0.59
C VAL A 367 -9.39 -16.62 -0.50
N ILE A 368 -8.34 -16.72 -1.30
CA ILE A 368 -7.40 -17.83 -1.30
C ILE A 368 -6.02 -17.34 -0.92
N GLN A 369 -5.36 -18.15 -0.07
CA GLN A 369 -3.99 -17.96 0.33
C GLN A 369 -3.28 -19.32 0.31
N ILE A 370 -2.07 -19.35 -0.22
CA ILE A 370 -1.20 -20.52 -0.27
C ILE A 370 0.18 -20.12 0.24
N GLN A 371 0.81 -21.03 0.99
CA GLN A 371 2.21 -20.89 1.38
C GLN A 371 3.04 -21.95 0.67
N ASP A 372 4.23 -21.54 0.30
CA ASP A 372 5.27 -22.41 -0.22
C ASP A 372 6.11 -22.95 0.93
N GLN A 373 6.51 -24.22 0.87
CA GLN A 373 7.45 -24.84 1.80
C GLN A 373 8.88 -24.35 1.56
N SER A 374 9.19 -23.82 0.37
CA SER A 374 10.52 -23.29 0.12
C SER A 374 10.72 -22.00 0.90
N HIS A 375 11.78 -22.00 1.70
CA HIS A 375 12.13 -20.89 2.57
C HIS A 375 13.11 -19.98 1.85
N ILE A 376 12.97 -18.67 2.06
CA ILE A 376 14.06 -17.75 1.74
C ILE A 376 15.16 -18.00 2.78
N TYR A 377 16.27 -18.65 2.37
CA TYR A 377 17.33 -19.12 3.27
C TYR A 377 18.33 -18.04 3.70
N SER A 378 18.35 -16.90 3.03
CA SER A 378 19.28 -15.81 3.30
C SER A 378 18.73 -14.47 2.86
N PRO A 379 18.88 -13.41 3.68
CA PRO A 379 19.35 -13.40 5.07
C PRO A 379 18.34 -14.04 6.04
N GLU A 380 18.84 -14.55 7.18
CA GLU A 380 17.98 -14.97 8.29
C GLU A 380 17.14 -13.79 8.85
N PRO A 381 15.93 -14.04 9.39
CA PRO A 381 15.34 -15.36 9.64
C PRO A 381 14.60 -15.95 8.42
N PHE A 382 14.44 -17.27 8.43
CA PHE A 382 13.70 -17.99 7.41
C PHE A 382 12.25 -17.53 7.34
N HIS A 383 11.79 -17.19 6.14
CA HIS A 383 10.40 -16.82 5.89
C HIS A 383 9.81 -17.69 4.76
N PRO A 384 8.58 -18.20 4.93
CA PRO A 384 7.88 -18.93 3.87
C PRO A 384 7.48 -17.96 2.74
N ARG A 385 7.55 -18.39 1.49
CA ARG A 385 6.96 -17.62 0.39
C ARG A 385 5.44 -17.72 0.52
N ASN A 386 4.78 -16.61 0.85
CA ASN A 386 3.34 -16.56 0.93
C ASN A 386 2.79 -15.92 -0.34
N MET A 387 1.93 -16.65 -1.05
CA MET A 387 1.02 -16.06 -2.03
C MET A 387 0.27 -14.91 -1.37
N ARG A 388 0.02 -13.85 -2.15
CA ARG A 388 -0.88 -12.77 -1.74
C ARG A 388 -2.28 -13.33 -1.48
N ASP A 389 -3.05 -12.69 -0.61
CA ASP A 389 -4.48 -12.99 -0.52
C ASP A 389 -5.15 -12.62 -1.85
N GLU A 390 -5.44 -13.62 -2.68
CA GLU A 390 -6.18 -13.44 -3.93
C GLU A 390 -7.67 -13.46 -3.65
N ARG A 391 -8.41 -12.56 -4.30
CA ARG A 391 -9.85 -12.40 -4.08
C ARG A 391 -10.61 -12.33 -5.38
N PHE A 392 -11.65 -13.16 -5.47
CA PHE A 392 -12.68 -13.02 -6.49
C PHE A 392 -14.08 -13.08 -5.90
N VAL A 393 -15.03 -12.55 -6.66
CA VAL A 393 -16.45 -12.62 -6.37
C VAL A 393 -17.15 -13.28 -7.55
N PHE A 394 -18.18 -14.05 -7.28
CA PHE A 394 -19.10 -14.53 -8.30
C PHE A 394 -20.52 -14.46 -7.75
N THR A 395 -21.53 -14.58 -8.62
CA THR A 395 -22.92 -14.71 -8.15
C THR A 395 -23.41 -16.14 -8.35
N THR A 396 -24.40 -16.54 -7.55
CA THR A 396 -25.05 -17.83 -7.67
C THR A 396 -26.44 -17.71 -8.25
N LYS A 397 -26.93 -18.82 -8.82
CA LYS A 397 -28.20 -18.90 -9.53
C LYS A 397 -29.36 -18.21 -8.78
N GLY A 398 -30.06 -17.31 -9.47
CA GLY A 398 -31.19 -16.49 -9.02
C GLY A 398 -30.79 -15.12 -8.47
N TYR A 399 -29.51 -14.74 -8.48
CA TYR A 399 -29.05 -13.45 -7.95
C TYR A 399 -29.60 -12.28 -8.76
N ALA A 400 -29.52 -12.37 -10.08
CA ALA A 400 -29.97 -11.32 -10.98
C ALA A 400 -31.49 -11.14 -10.89
N GLU A 401 -32.24 -12.25 -10.84
CA GLU A 401 -33.69 -12.22 -10.59
C GLU A 401 -34.03 -11.56 -9.25
N ARG A 402 -33.28 -11.88 -8.19
CA ARG A 402 -33.52 -11.36 -6.84
C ARG A 402 -33.23 -9.86 -6.73
N THR A 403 -32.17 -9.39 -7.36
CA THR A 403 -31.70 -8.00 -7.23
C THR A 403 -32.29 -7.06 -8.28
N GLY A 404 -32.84 -7.59 -9.38
CA GLY A 404 -33.31 -6.80 -10.51
C GLY A 404 -32.18 -6.12 -11.30
N GLY A 405 -30.92 -6.48 -11.01
CA GLY A 405 -29.69 -6.07 -11.70
C GLY A 405 -28.75 -7.27 -11.80
N GLY A 406 -27.46 -7.08 -12.08
CA GLY A 406 -26.51 -8.21 -12.06
C GLY A 406 -26.55 -9.11 -13.29
N SER A 407 -27.10 -8.62 -14.42
CA SER A 407 -27.10 -9.38 -15.67
C SER A 407 -25.76 -9.35 -16.40
N HIS A 408 -24.83 -8.53 -15.91
CA HIS A 408 -23.45 -8.46 -16.37
C HIS A 408 -22.53 -8.55 -15.15
N PHE A 409 -21.40 -9.25 -15.25
CA PHE A 409 -20.49 -9.45 -14.10
C PHE A 409 -20.01 -8.11 -13.51
N ARG A 410 -19.84 -7.12 -14.39
CA ARG A 410 -19.55 -5.72 -14.09
C ARG A 410 -20.61 -5.03 -13.19
N ASP A 411 -21.85 -5.49 -13.16
CA ASP A 411 -22.89 -4.93 -12.28
C ASP A 411 -22.71 -5.35 -10.81
N VAL A 412 -21.84 -6.32 -10.54
CA VAL A 412 -21.62 -6.90 -9.22
C VAL A 412 -20.23 -6.49 -8.73
N ALA A 413 -20.19 -5.58 -7.76
CA ALA A 413 -18.93 -5.11 -7.20
C ALA A 413 -18.20 -6.20 -6.40
N ASN A 414 -16.87 -6.27 -6.55
CA ASN A 414 -16.00 -7.12 -5.73
C ASN A 414 -15.72 -6.44 -4.38
N THR A 415 -16.73 -6.34 -3.52
CA THR A 415 -16.56 -5.77 -2.17
C THR A 415 -15.90 -6.76 -1.22
N GLY A 416 -16.08 -8.07 -1.43
CA GLY A 416 -15.59 -9.13 -0.54
C GLY A 416 -16.08 -9.01 0.91
N PRO A 417 -15.74 -9.97 1.78
CA PRO A 417 -16.00 -9.83 3.21
C PRO A 417 -15.01 -8.83 3.82
N PRO A 418 -15.34 -8.25 5.00
CA PRO A 418 -14.34 -7.66 5.87
C PRO A 418 -13.39 -8.76 6.32
N ASP A 419 -12.20 -8.82 5.76
CA ASP A 419 -11.15 -9.79 6.06
C ASP A 419 -10.19 -9.30 7.15
N GLY A 420 -10.55 -8.22 7.85
CA GLY A 420 -9.68 -7.54 8.82
C GLY A 420 -8.58 -6.71 8.16
N THR A 421 -8.56 -6.61 6.83
CA THR A 421 -7.61 -5.75 6.14
C THR A 421 -7.98 -4.28 6.25
N GLN A 422 -6.94 -3.47 6.32
CA GLN A 422 -6.97 -2.03 6.48
C GLN A 422 -7.56 -1.35 5.23
N PRO A 423 -8.63 -0.53 5.33
CA PRO A 423 -9.05 0.29 4.21
C PRO A 423 -7.92 1.28 3.85
N PRO A 424 -7.62 1.51 2.56
CA PRO A 424 -6.65 2.52 2.17
C PRO A 424 -7.26 3.92 2.19
N THR A 425 -6.40 4.91 2.00
CA THR A 425 -6.77 6.31 1.78
C THR A 425 -7.81 6.46 0.67
N PHE A 426 -8.77 7.37 0.88
CA PHE A 426 -9.79 7.70 -0.12
C PHE A 426 -10.24 9.16 -0.04
N SER A 427 -10.84 9.63 -1.13
CA SER A 427 -11.41 10.97 -1.26
C SER A 427 -12.72 10.96 -2.05
N PHE A 428 -13.56 11.96 -1.82
CA PHE A 428 -14.75 12.19 -2.64
C PHE A 428 -15.10 13.67 -2.72
N GLY A 429 -15.61 14.09 -3.87
CA GLY A 429 -16.02 15.45 -4.21
C GLY A 429 -17.49 15.45 -4.60
N LEU A 430 -18.20 16.51 -4.24
CA LEU A 430 -19.64 16.65 -4.42
C LEU A 430 -19.97 18.08 -4.82
N ARG A 431 -21.01 18.28 -5.63
CA ARG A 431 -21.55 19.61 -5.98
C ARG A 431 -23.05 19.54 -6.27
N ASP A 432 -23.66 20.68 -6.58
CA ASP A 432 -25.01 20.76 -7.18
C ASP A 432 -26.04 19.79 -6.57
N SER A 433 -26.50 18.78 -7.32
CA SER A 433 -27.56 17.89 -6.84
C SER A 433 -27.11 16.87 -5.79
N ALA A 434 -25.80 16.72 -5.57
CA ALA A 434 -25.23 15.84 -4.56
C ALA A 434 -25.15 16.48 -3.16
N THR A 435 -25.25 17.82 -3.06
CA THR A 435 -25.19 18.57 -1.79
C THR A 435 -26.48 19.37 -1.56
N PRO A 436 -26.89 19.62 -0.30
CA PRO A 436 -28.14 20.34 -0.02
C PRO A 436 -28.08 21.83 -0.40
N SER A 437 -26.88 22.42 -0.45
CA SER A 437 -26.65 23.83 -0.81
C SER A 437 -26.35 24.04 -2.30
N GLY A 438 -26.03 22.97 -3.03
CA GLY A 438 -25.43 23.02 -4.36
C GLY A 438 -23.98 23.50 -4.39
N GLU A 439 -23.38 23.82 -3.23
CA GLU A 439 -21.99 24.27 -3.17
C GLU A 439 -21.02 23.08 -3.22
N PRO A 440 -19.81 23.27 -3.79
CA PRO A 440 -18.82 22.20 -3.87
C PRO A 440 -18.29 21.81 -2.49
N LEU A 441 -18.06 20.51 -2.32
CA LEU A 441 -17.41 19.90 -1.18
C LEU A 441 -16.30 18.96 -1.67
N LEU A 442 -15.22 18.87 -0.90
CA LEU A 442 -14.16 17.89 -1.12
C LEU A 442 -13.76 17.27 0.21
N ALA A 443 -13.89 15.95 0.33
CA ALA A 443 -13.57 15.20 1.52
C ALA A 443 -12.38 14.27 1.30
N HIS A 444 -11.58 14.08 2.35
CA HIS A 444 -10.41 13.21 2.35
C HIS A 444 -10.31 12.46 3.66
N HIS A 445 -10.03 11.16 3.56
CA HIS A 445 -9.72 10.30 4.68
C HIS A 445 -8.36 9.64 4.42
N TYR A 446 -7.30 10.16 5.05
CA TYR A 446 -5.96 9.64 4.90
C TYR A 446 -5.71 8.48 5.86
N ILE A 447 -5.29 7.33 5.31
CA ILE A 447 -5.12 6.08 6.03
C ILE A 447 -3.84 5.37 5.56
N LEU A 448 -2.69 5.69 6.17
CA LEU A 448 -1.42 5.03 5.80
C LEU A 448 -0.25 5.33 6.77
N ILE A 449 0.41 4.29 7.30
CA ILE A 449 1.71 4.38 8.01
C ILE A 449 1.64 5.31 9.25
N ASP A 450 0.60 5.21 10.07
CA ASP A 450 0.61 5.92 11.36
C ASP A 450 1.62 5.30 12.31
N SER A 451 1.60 3.96 12.37
CA SER A 451 2.38 3.17 13.33
C SER A 451 2.21 3.64 14.79
N ASP A 452 1.06 4.21 15.14
CA ASP A 452 0.79 4.83 16.46
C ASP A 452 1.75 6.00 16.79
N ILE A 453 2.15 6.78 15.77
CA ILE A 453 3.18 7.81 15.91
C ILE A 453 2.78 9.11 15.23
N MET A 454 2.47 9.08 13.93
CA MET A 454 2.32 10.31 13.13
C MET A 454 1.16 11.16 13.66
N HIS A 455 0.03 10.56 14.02
CA HIS A 455 -1.12 11.28 14.54
C HIS A 455 -0.82 12.16 15.77
N GLU A 456 0.18 11.83 16.60
CA GLU A 456 0.58 12.66 17.76
C GLU A 456 1.27 13.98 17.35
N HIS A 457 1.68 14.07 16.09
CA HIS A 457 2.45 15.17 15.51
C HIS A 457 1.64 15.98 14.49
N ALA A 458 0.30 15.89 14.53
CA ALA A 458 -0.58 16.54 13.56
C ALA A 458 -0.50 18.08 13.56
N LEU A 459 -0.38 18.64 12.36
CA LEU A 459 -0.21 20.07 12.09
C LEU A 459 -1.10 20.51 10.92
N VAL A 460 -1.86 21.58 11.15
CA VAL A 460 -2.44 22.39 10.08
C VAL A 460 -1.55 23.60 9.86
N ALA A 461 -0.83 23.61 8.75
CA ALA A 461 0.13 24.66 8.41
C ALA A 461 -0.52 25.65 7.43
N VAL A 462 -0.68 26.90 7.86
CA VAL A 462 -1.13 28.01 7.00
C VAL A 462 0.09 28.77 6.51
N HIS A 463 0.26 28.82 5.21
CA HIS A 463 1.42 29.41 4.55
C HIS A 463 1.04 30.71 3.88
N ILE A 464 1.80 31.76 4.20
CA ILE A 464 1.69 33.09 3.60
C ILE A 464 3.02 33.37 2.92
N PRO A 465 3.23 32.84 1.71
CA PRO A 465 4.49 33.04 0.99
C PRO A 465 4.63 34.49 0.52
N ASP A 466 5.86 34.92 0.22
CA ASP A 466 6.14 36.25 -0.34
C ASP A 466 5.57 36.39 -1.77
N SER A 467 5.42 35.28 -2.48
CA SER A 467 4.79 35.17 -3.81
C SER A 467 3.87 33.96 -3.87
N GLY A 468 2.80 34.04 -4.67
CA GLY A 468 1.81 33.00 -4.81
C GLY A 468 0.61 33.16 -3.87
N ILE A 469 -0.27 32.15 -3.89
CA ILE A 469 -1.55 32.15 -3.18
C ILE A 469 -1.33 31.62 -1.75
N PRO A 470 -1.78 32.34 -0.70
CA PRO A 470 -1.80 31.80 0.65
C PRO A 470 -2.66 30.54 0.72
N HIS A 471 -2.19 29.53 1.45
CA HIS A 471 -2.86 28.23 1.48
C HIS A 471 -2.62 27.48 2.78
N ALA A 472 -3.41 26.45 3.03
CA ALA A 472 -3.25 25.55 4.16
C ALA A 472 -3.01 24.11 3.71
N THR A 473 -2.13 23.42 4.43
CA THR A 473 -1.87 21.98 4.28
C THR A 473 -2.17 21.26 5.59
N PHE A 474 -2.73 20.05 5.49
CA PHE A 474 -3.06 19.17 6.61
C PHE A 474 -2.06 18.01 6.62
N GLY A 475 -1.21 17.97 7.64
CA GLY A 475 -0.09 17.04 7.69
C GLY A 475 0.52 17.00 9.09
N TRP A 476 1.85 16.96 9.18
CA TRP A 476 2.56 16.73 10.43
C TRP A 476 3.78 17.62 10.61
N THR A 477 4.18 17.86 11.86
CA THR A 477 5.37 18.66 12.17
C THR A 477 6.62 18.01 11.55
N GLY A 478 7.44 18.78 10.86
CA GLY A 478 8.65 18.28 10.18
C GLY A 478 8.46 17.97 8.71
N LEU A 479 7.21 17.94 8.24
CA LEU A 479 6.86 17.89 6.83
C LEU A 479 6.45 19.28 6.36
N LEU A 480 6.98 19.73 5.23
CA LEU A 480 6.62 21.02 4.62
C LEU A 480 5.24 21.01 3.96
N TRP A 481 4.63 19.83 3.87
CA TRP A 481 3.46 19.53 3.08
C TRP A 481 2.48 18.62 3.86
N GLY A 482 1.36 18.28 3.22
CA GLY A 482 0.31 17.41 3.73
C GLY A 482 -0.26 16.52 2.63
N PHE A 483 -1.28 15.71 2.92
CA PHE A 483 -1.99 14.94 1.88
C PHE A 483 -3.28 15.60 1.40
N SER A 484 -3.65 16.73 2.02
CA SER A 484 -4.78 17.53 1.62
C SER A 484 -4.58 19.00 1.96
N GLY A 485 -5.25 19.87 1.21
CA GLY A 485 -5.09 21.31 1.39
C GLY A 485 -6.08 22.14 0.60
N ILE A 486 -6.12 23.42 0.93
CA ILE A 486 -6.98 24.42 0.30
C ILE A 486 -6.23 25.77 0.23
N ASN A 487 -6.43 26.52 -0.85
CA ASN A 487 -5.86 27.86 -1.01
C ASN A 487 -6.92 28.98 -0.92
N LEU A 488 -6.45 30.22 -0.88
CA LEU A 488 -7.31 31.40 -0.68
C LEU A 488 -8.27 31.67 -1.84
N ASP A 489 -7.90 31.22 -3.05
CA ASP A 489 -8.73 31.33 -4.26
C ASP A 489 -9.81 30.25 -4.31
N GLY A 490 -9.73 29.26 -3.42
CA GLY A 490 -10.75 28.23 -3.23
C GLY A 490 -10.41 26.90 -3.88
N LEU A 491 -9.23 26.72 -4.47
CA LEU A 491 -8.79 25.40 -4.93
C LEU A 491 -8.47 24.51 -3.73
N ALA A 492 -9.14 23.36 -3.66
CA ALA A 492 -8.89 22.29 -2.70
C ALA A 492 -8.36 21.04 -3.42
N VAL A 493 -7.46 20.32 -2.77
CA VAL A 493 -6.80 19.13 -3.32
C VAL A 493 -6.67 18.06 -2.24
N THR A 494 -6.77 16.80 -2.66
CA THR A 494 -6.58 15.61 -1.84
C THR A 494 -5.75 14.59 -2.61
N ILE A 495 -4.95 13.79 -1.91
CA ILE A 495 -3.96 12.91 -2.52
C ILE A 495 -4.02 11.54 -1.86
N ASN A 496 -4.35 10.54 -2.68
CA ASN A 496 -4.32 9.14 -2.30
C ASN A 496 -3.09 8.51 -2.98
N ASN A 497 -2.35 7.67 -2.25
CA ASN A 497 -1.27 6.87 -2.84
C ASN A 497 -1.84 5.88 -3.86
N SER A 498 -1.16 5.63 -4.97
CA SER A 498 -1.49 4.53 -5.89
C SER A 498 -0.24 3.69 -6.13
N ASP A 499 -0.30 2.41 -5.79
CA ASP A 499 0.79 1.47 -6.03
C ASP A 499 1.08 1.37 -7.53
N THR A 500 2.27 1.71 -7.97
CA THR A 500 2.62 1.65 -9.40
C THR A 500 4.00 1.04 -9.60
N LEU A 501 4.16 0.21 -10.63
CA LEU A 501 5.48 -0.16 -11.13
C LEU A 501 5.99 0.81 -12.20
N ASP A 502 5.13 1.67 -12.73
CA ASP A 502 5.53 2.78 -13.58
C ASP A 502 6.08 3.96 -12.74
N ASN A 503 7.24 3.69 -12.14
CA ASN A 503 7.98 4.66 -11.33
C ASN A 503 9.47 4.65 -11.70
N PRO A 504 10.20 5.74 -11.43
CA PRO A 504 11.58 5.89 -11.89
C PRO A 504 12.57 4.90 -11.25
N LEU A 505 12.22 4.27 -10.13
CA LEU A 505 13.08 3.22 -9.56
C LEU A 505 13.07 1.98 -10.44
N VAL A 506 11.87 1.55 -10.89
CA VAL A 506 11.71 0.47 -11.87
C VAL A 506 12.29 0.90 -13.22
N GLY A 507 11.98 2.13 -13.67
CA GLY A 507 12.55 2.70 -14.88
C GLY A 507 14.08 2.66 -14.90
N GLY A 508 14.74 2.97 -13.77
CA GLY A 508 16.20 2.87 -13.63
C GLY A 508 16.76 1.45 -13.77
N VAL A 509 16.04 0.44 -13.24
CA VAL A 509 16.38 -0.98 -13.43
C VAL A 509 16.27 -1.35 -14.91
N VAL A 510 15.14 -1.01 -15.53
CA VAL A 510 14.83 -1.31 -16.94
C VAL A 510 15.82 -0.61 -17.88
N ASP A 511 16.12 0.67 -17.65
CA ASP A 511 17.10 1.44 -18.42
C ASP A 511 18.51 0.84 -18.33
N SER A 512 18.90 0.35 -17.14
CA SER A 512 20.18 -0.32 -16.96
C SER A 512 20.25 -1.61 -17.80
N ILE A 513 19.19 -2.43 -17.75
CA ILE A 513 19.07 -3.65 -18.56
C ILE A 513 19.18 -3.33 -20.05
N PHE A 514 18.43 -2.34 -20.54
CA PHE A 514 18.47 -1.95 -21.96
C PHE A 514 19.83 -1.40 -22.40
N ARG A 515 20.45 -0.55 -21.58
CA ARG A 515 21.77 0.04 -21.87
C ARG A 515 22.83 -1.04 -22.05
N HIS A 516 22.68 -2.17 -21.35
CA HIS A 516 23.61 -3.28 -21.38
C HIS A 516 23.06 -4.53 -22.09
N ALA A 517 21.96 -4.43 -22.84
CA ALA A 517 21.32 -5.56 -23.52
C ALA A 517 22.29 -6.34 -24.43
N GLY A 518 23.25 -5.64 -25.06
CA GLY A 518 24.29 -6.28 -25.85
C GLY A 518 25.26 -7.14 -25.03
N GLU A 519 25.55 -6.76 -23.79
CA GLU A 519 26.36 -7.57 -22.85
C GLU A 519 25.56 -8.78 -22.35
N ILE A 520 24.26 -8.61 -22.07
CA ILE A 520 23.35 -9.69 -21.67
C ILE A 520 23.26 -10.74 -22.78
N LEU A 521 22.95 -10.32 -24.02
CA LEU A 521 22.77 -11.22 -25.17
C LEU A 521 24.07 -11.91 -25.61
N ALA A 522 25.23 -11.35 -25.26
CA ALA A 522 26.53 -11.94 -25.57
C ALA A 522 27.02 -12.94 -24.50
N ALA A 523 26.44 -12.93 -23.30
CA ALA A 523 26.80 -13.86 -22.24
C ALA A 523 26.15 -15.25 -22.52
N PRO A 524 26.93 -16.35 -22.47
CA PRO A 524 26.40 -17.69 -22.68
C PRO A 524 25.53 -18.18 -21.52
N ASP A 525 25.61 -17.50 -20.38
CA ASP A 525 24.84 -17.69 -19.16
C ASP A 525 24.30 -16.32 -18.71
N PHE A 526 23.29 -16.28 -17.83
CA PHE A 526 22.71 -15.02 -17.32
C PHE A 526 23.69 -14.15 -16.49
N SER A 527 25.00 -14.44 -16.50
CA SER A 527 26.04 -13.68 -15.80
C SER A 527 26.13 -12.22 -16.24
N GLY A 528 25.84 -11.94 -17.51
CA GLY A 528 25.76 -10.58 -18.03
C GLY A 528 24.71 -9.75 -17.28
N LEU A 529 23.53 -10.35 -17.01
CA LEU A 529 22.45 -9.71 -16.26
C LEU A 529 22.86 -9.47 -14.80
N ALA A 530 23.41 -10.47 -14.12
CA ALA A 530 23.84 -10.34 -12.71
C ALA A 530 24.80 -9.16 -12.53
N LYS A 531 25.81 -9.03 -13.40
CA LYS A 531 26.77 -7.93 -13.37
C LYS A 531 26.11 -6.56 -13.57
N ILE A 532 25.06 -6.46 -14.38
CA ILE A 532 24.35 -5.19 -14.60
C ILE A 532 23.54 -4.83 -13.37
N LEU A 533 22.87 -5.82 -12.78
CA LEU A 533 22.09 -5.62 -11.56
C LEU A 533 22.97 -5.28 -10.34
N ASP A 534 24.25 -5.65 -10.35
CA ASP A 534 25.24 -5.21 -9.35
C ASP A 534 25.49 -3.69 -9.37
N ASP A 535 25.23 -3.02 -10.50
CA ASP A 535 25.48 -1.58 -10.67
C ASP A 535 24.20 -0.73 -10.55
N VAL A 536 23.00 -1.34 -10.55
CA VAL A 536 21.74 -0.61 -10.48
C VAL A 536 21.57 0.10 -9.14
N GLN A 537 21.20 1.38 -9.22
CA GLN A 537 20.79 2.18 -8.07
C GLN A 537 19.30 2.51 -8.18
N LEU A 538 18.56 2.29 -7.10
CA LEU A 538 17.17 2.73 -6.96
C LEU A 538 17.15 4.22 -6.60
N LEU A 539 17.27 5.09 -7.62
CA LEU A 539 17.23 6.54 -7.47
C LEU A 539 15.91 7.10 -7.99
N ALA A 540 15.19 7.85 -7.15
CA ALA A 540 14.00 8.56 -7.59
C ALA A 540 14.37 9.73 -8.51
N SER A 541 13.46 10.06 -9.41
CA SER A 541 13.51 11.26 -10.25
C SER A 541 12.10 11.83 -10.41
N GLY A 542 11.95 13.06 -10.87
CA GLY A 542 10.64 13.74 -10.91
C GLY A 542 10.32 14.49 -9.63
N ARG A 543 9.28 15.32 -9.65
CA ARG A 543 8.85 16.16 -8.53
C ARG A 543 8.20 15.30 -7.45
N PRO A 544 8.73 15.30 -6.20
CA PRO A 544 8.06 14.60 -5.10
C PRO A 544 6.67 15.18 -4.82
N MET A 545 5.72 14.30 -4.51
CA MET A 545 4.30 14.66 -4.37
C MET A 545 4.06 15.80 -3.38
N GLY A 546 4.75 15.78 -2.24
CA GLY A 546 4.59 16.82 -1.23
C GLY A 546 4.89 18.23 -1.74
N PHE A 547 5.94 18.37 -2.56
CA PHE A 547 6.30 19.65 -3.17
C PHE A 547 5.37 20.00 -4.33
N MET A 548 4.94 19.00 -5.10
CA MET A 548 3.97 19.19 -6.17
C MET A 548 2.64 19.76 -5.67
N MET A 549 2.12 19.21 -4.56
CA MET A 549 0.91 19.73 -3.93
C MET A 549 1.08 21.17 -3.43
N ARG A 550 2.25 21.50 -2.90
CA ARG A 550 2.59 22.85 -2.43
C ARG A 550 2.64 23.85 -3.58
N GLU A 551 3.31 23.51 -4.67
CA GLU A 551 3.36 24.31 -5.90
C GLU A 551 1.94 24.48 -6.49
N LEU A 552 1.14 23.41 -6.54
CA LEU A 552 -0.25 23.44 -7.00
C LEU A 552 -1.09 24.44 -6.20
N LEU A 553 -1.08 24.33 -4.86
CA LEU A 553 -1.85 25.23 -3.99
C LEU A 553 -1.34 26.67 -4.00
N ALA A 554 -0.04 26.88 -4.18
CA ALA A 554 0.56 28.21 -4.26
C ALA A 554 0.39 28.88 -5.64
N GLY A 555 0.25 28.09 -6.71
CA GLY A 555 0.34 28.55 -8.09
C GLY A 555 -0.95 28.45 -8.91
N SER A 556 -1.93 27.64 -8.49
CA SER A 556 -3.16 27.39 -9.25
C SER A 556 -4.39 27.93 -8.53
N SER A 557 -5.27 28.61 -9.26
CA SER A 557 -6.45 29.28 -8.68
C SER A 557 -7.71 28.40 -8.74
N ASP A 558 -7.74 27.45 -9.68
CA ASP A 558 -8.91 26.60 -9.97
C ASP A 558 -8.50 25.21 -10.47
N VAL A 559 -9.50 24.34 -10.73
CA VAL A 559 -9.26 22.95 -11.15
C VAL A 559 -8.50 22.86 -12.47
N GLU A 560 -8.80 23.71 -13.46
CA GLU A 560 -8.13 23.66 -14.77
C GLU A 560 -6.66 24.06 -14.69
N GLU A 561 -6.35 25.13 -13.96
CA GLU A 561 -4.96 25.53 -13.71
C GLU A 561 -4.21 24.42 -12.94
N GLY A 562 -4.87 23.78 -11.96
CA GLY A 562 -4.32 22.66 -11.21
C GLY A 562 -4.00 21.46 -12.09
N LEU A 563 -4.94 21.03 -12.95
CA LEU A 563 -4.72 19.94 -13.90
C LEU A 563 -3.62 20.27 -14.91
N SER A 564 -3.59 21.50 -15.43
CA SER A 564 -2.53 21.93 -16.34
C SER A 564 -1.15 21.90 -15.68
N TYR A 565 -1.06 22.25 -14.40
CA TYR A 565 0.18 22.16 -13.65
C TYR A 565 0.60 20.69 -13.46
N LEU A 566 -0.30 19.82 -12.99
CA LEU A 566 -0.02 18.39 -12.79
C LEU A 566 0.44 17.71 -14.09
N HIS A 567 -0.19 18.02 -15.21
CA HIS A 567 0.23 17.49 -16.51
C HIS A 567 1.64 17.95 -16.93
N SER A 568 2.07 19.14 -16.48
CA SER A 568 3.32 19.75 -16.90
C SER A 568 4.56 19.31 -16.09
N VAL A 569 4.35 18.64 -14.96
CA VAL A 569 5.41 18.21 -14.06
C VAL A 569 5.64 16.70 -14.17
N SER A 570 6.89 16.27 -14.02
CA SER A 570 7.20 14.85 -13.89
C SER A 570 7.00 14.41 -12.44
N HIS A 571 6.64 13.15 -12.24
CA HIS A 571 6.31 12.59 -10.94
C HIS A 571 7.33 11.54 -10.49
N THR A 572 7.53 11.43 -9.19
CA THR A 572 8.38 10.42 -8.53
C THR A 572 7.72 9.05 -8.41
N PHE A 573 6.40 9.01 -8.37
CA PHE A 573 5.61 7.83 -8.04
C PHE A 573 4.15 8.02 -8.51
N GLY A 574 3.33 6.98 -8.33
CA GLY A 574 1.92 6.97 -8.69
C GLY A 574 1.01 7.58 -7.63
N TRP A 575 0.10 8.44 -8.07
CA TRP A 575 -0.80 9.19 -7.19
C TRP A 575 -2.19 9.34 -7.80
N ASN A 576 -3.18 9.34 -6.93
CA ASN A 576 -4.57 9.62 -7.26
C ASN A 576 -4.97 10.94 -6.59
N MET A 577 -5.23 11.97 -7.36
CA MET A 577 -5.55 13.31 -6.86
C MET A 577 -6.98 13.69 -7.19
N LEU A 578 -7.71 14.20 -6.20
CA LEU A 578 -9.06 14.75 -6.41
C LEU A 578 -9.04 16.25 -6.08
N LEU A 579 -9.52 17.05 -7.02
CA LEU A 579 -9.53 18.50 -6.98
C LEU A 579 -10.97 19.03 -6.99
N ALA A 580 -11.19 20.14 -6.27
CA ALA A 580 -12.43 20.90 -6.30
C ALA A 580 -12.13 22.40 -6.16
N ASP A 581 -12.90 23.27 -6.78
CA ASP A 581 -12.73 24.73 -6.65
C ASP A 581 -14.01 25.47 -6.25
N GLU A 582 -13.91 26.80 -6.08
CA GLU A 582 -15.06 27.63 -5.69
C GLU A 582 -16.15 27.76 -6.77
N LYS A 583 -15.83 27.45 -8.04
CA LYS A 583 -16.75 27.53 -9.17
C LYS A 583 -17.65 26.29 -9.24
N GLY A 584 -17.27 25.22 -8.55
CA GLY A 584 -17.97 23.94 -8.56
C GLY A 584 -17.37 22.95 -9.54
N ASP A 585 -16.17 23.21 -10.08
CA ASP A 585 -15.49 22.22 -10.92
C ASP A 585 -14.91 21.10 -10.04
N LEU A 586 -15.02 19.87 -10.53
CA LEU A 586 -14.49 18.66 -9.90
C LEU A 586 -13.69 17.88 -10.93
N ALA A 587 -12.51 17.41 -10.55
CA ALA A 587 -11.71 16.52 -11.40
C ALA A 587 -10.90 15.54 -10.56
N ALA A 588 -10.81 14.32 -11.06
CA ALA A 588 -9.91 13.29 -10.58
C ALA A 588 -8.77 13.13 -11.59
N ALA A 589 -7.54 13.02 -11.09
CA ALA A 589 -6.33 12.82 -11.86
C ALA A 589 -5.58 11.60 -11.30
N GLU A 590 -5.29 10.64 -12.18
CA GLU A 590 -4.39 9.53 -11.92
C GLU A 590 -3.06 9.84 -12.57
N LEU A 591 -2.00 9.79 -11.76
CA LEU A 591 -0.65 10.17 -12.12
C LEU A 591 0.25 8.95 -11.96
N ASP A 592 1.15 8.72 -12.90
CA ASP A 592 2.34 7.89 -12.74
C ASP A 592 3.57 8.65 -13.26
N ALA A 593 4.75 8.02 -13.21
CA ALA A 593 5.98 8.67 -13.67
C ALA A 593 6.17 8.58 -15.19
N SER A 594 5.37 7.79 -15.90
CA SER A 594 5.45 7.49 -17.32
C SER A 594 6.89 7.20 -17.73
N THR A 595 7.48 6.16 -17.15
CA THR A 595 8.83 5.66 -17.47
C THR A 595 8.85 5.05 -18.88
N ARG A 596 8.77 5.94 -19.88
CA ARG A 596 8.69 5.52 -21.27
C ARG A 596 9.95 4.81 -21.67
N THR A 597 9.80 3.54 -22.04
CA THR A 597 10.96 2.82 -22.56
C THR A 597 11.29 3.26 -23.98
N PRO A 598 12.54 3.02 -24.44
CA PRO A 598 12.91 3.30 -25.83
C PRO A 598 11.98 2.64 -26.87
N PHE A 599 11.28 1.57 -26.48
CA PHE A 599 10.30 0.89 -27.34
C PHE A 599 8.99 1.69 -27.47
N GLU A 600 8.50 2.25 -26.37
CA GLU A 600 7.27 3.05 -26.35
C GLU A 600 7.39 4.36 -27.13
N LEU A 601 8.57 5.00 -27.10
CA LEU A 601 8.84 6.22 -27.88
C LEU A 601 8.66 6.02 -29.41
N GLY A 602 8.63 4.77 -29.88
CA GLY A 602 8.40 4.42 -31.29
C GLY A 602 7.02 3.87 -31.62
N ASN A 603 6.17 3.56 -30.63
CA ASN A 603 4.86 2.96 -30.88
C ASN A 603 3.74 4.03 -30.84
N PRO A 604 3.01 4.26 -31.95
CA PRO A 604 1.90 5.21 -31.98
C PRO A 604 0.77 4.87 -30.98
N ASP A 605 0.59 3.60 -30.61
CA ASP A 605 -0.42 3.19 -29.62
C ASP A 605 -0.11 3.72 -28.21
N TYR A 606 1.14 4.14 -27.96
CA TYR A 606 1.62 4.69 -26.69
C TYR A 606 1.95 6.18 -26.74
N ALA A 607 1.76 6.84 -27.89
CA ALA A 607 2.05 8.27 -28.03
C ALA A 607 1.24 9.13 -27.03
N ASP A 608 0.02 8.69 -26.73
CA ASP A 608 -0.95 9.38 -25.89
C ASP A 608 -0.88 8.97 -24.40
N ARG A 609 0.02 8.05 -24.00
CA ARG A 609 0.23 7.68 -22.59
C ARG A 609 1.38 8.49 -22.00
N ASP A 610 1.07 9.61 -21.38
CA ASP A 610 2.03 10.45 -20.68
C ASP A 610 1.92 10.33 -19.15
N GLY A 611 1.24 9.29 -18.67
CA GLY A 611 1.07 9.03 -17.24
C GLY A 611 0.09 9.97 -16.56
N PHE A 612 -0.73 10.69 -17.34
CA PHE A 612 -1.67 11.68 -16.83
C PHE A 612 -3.10 11.39 -17.31
N PHE A 613 -3.93 10.85 -16.43
CA PHE A 613 -5.30 10.44 -16.76
C PHE A 613 -6.31 11.25 -15.97
N VAL A 614 -7.16 12.00 -16.67
CA VAL A 614 -8.21 12.81 -16.04
C VAL A 614 -9.59 12.22 -16.33
N TYR A 615 -10.46 12.28 -15.33
CA TYR A 615 -11.91 12.07 -15.48
C TYR A 615 -12.71 12.97 -14.54
N ARG A 616 -13.96 13.22 -14.92
CA ARG A 616 -14.88 14.17 -14.30
C ARG A 616 -16.26 13.56 -14.00
N PRO A 617 -17.16 14.24 -13.25
CA PRO A 617 -18.49 13.71 -12.94
C PRO A 617 -19.39 13.53 -14.17
N GLU A 618 -19.14 14.29 -15.25
CA GLU A 618 -20.02 14.34 -16.43
C GLU A 618 -20.12 12.98 -17.12
N THR A 619 -21.33 12.43 -17.16
CA THR A 619 -21.63 11.09 -17.71
C THR A 619 -21.94 11.09 -19.21
N ASP A 620 -22.04 12.26 -19.83
CA ASP A 620 -22.25 12.44 -21.26
C ASP A 620 -20.94 12.53 -22.06
N ASP A 621 -19.80 12.68 -21.41
CA ASP A 621 -18.47 12.61 -22.03
C ASP A 621 -17.94 11.16 -21.99
N PRO A 622 -17.73 10.51 -23.16
CA PRO A 622 -17.15 9.17 -23.23
C PRO A 622 -15.77 9.03 -22.56
N LEU A 623 -15.02 10.12 -22.38
CA LEU A 623 -13.72 10.08 -21.68
C LEU A 623 -13.85 9.83 -20.18
N ASN A 624 -15.05 10.01 -19.62
CA ASN A 624 -15.38 9.75 -18.22
C ASN A 624 -16.05 8.39 -18.02
N LEU A 625 -16.25 7.63 -19.10
CA LEU A 625 -16.92 6.33 -19.08
C LEU A 625 -15.93 5.20 -19.36
N ASP A 626 -16.15 4.07 -18.69
CA ASP A 626 -15.47 2.83 -19.00
C ASP A 626 -15.97 2.23 -20.33
N ALA A 627 -15.39 1.10 -20.75
CA ALA A 627 -15.76 0.43 -21.99
C ALA A 627 -17.23 -0.04 -22.03
N SER A 628 -17.93 -0.08 -20.89
CA SER A 628 -19.35 -0.41 -20.79
C SER A 628 -20.25 0.84 -20.72
N GLY A 629 -19.69 2.04 -20.85
CA GLY A 629 -20.44 3.29 -20.76
C GLY A 629 -20.78 3.70 -19.32
N ARG A 630 -20.11 3.13 -18.31
CA ARG A 630 -20.34 3.48 -16.90
C ARG A 630 -19.33 4.53 -16.44
N PRO A 631 -19.72 5.47 -15.57
CA PRO A 631 -18.77 6.46 -15.05
C PRO A 631 -17.64 5.79 -14.29
N PHE A 632 -16.38 6.18 -14.53
CA PHE A 632 -15.23 5.63 -13.80
C PHE A 632 -15.37 5.80 -12.29
N ALA A 633 -15.71 7.01 -11.86
CA ALA A 633 -15.57 7.42 -10.45
C ALA A 633 -16.82 8.09 -9.88
N SER A 634 -17.96 7.97 -10.54
CA SER A 634 -19.19 8.61 -10.10
C SER A 634 -20.32 7.60 -9.88
N ILE A 635 -21.24 7.90 -8.96
CA ILE A 635 -22.54 7.21 -8.86
C ILE A 635 -23.70 8.04 -9.44
N GLY A 636 -23.50 9.32 -9.70
CA GLY A 636 -24.49 10.28 -10.22
C GLY A 636 -23.84 11.36 -11.11
N PRO A 637 -24.53 12.46 -11.41
CA PRO A 637 -23.98 13.50 -12.28
C PRO A 637 -23.04 14.49 -11.57
N ASP A 638 -23.08 14.56 -10.24
CA ASP A 638 -22.47 15.64 -9.45
C ASP A 638 -21.55 15.14 -8.31
N ASP A 639 -20.97 13.96 -8.49
CA ASP A 639 -20.00 13.38 -7.55
C ASP A 639 -18.77 12.80 -8.25
N LEU A 640 -17.67 12.73 -7.51
CA LEU A 640 -16.49 11.95 -7.84
C LEU A 640 -15.97 11.28 -6.58
N ARG A 641 -15.35 10.12 -6.72
CA ARG A 641 -14.65 9.44 -5.63
C ARG A 641 -13.39 8.77 -6.13
N MET A 642 -12.37 8.71 -5.29
CA MET A 642 -11.13 8.00 -5.57
C MET A 642 -10.71 7.19 -4.34
N ALA A 643 -10.00 6.11 -4.59
CA ALA A 643 -9.26 5.35 -3.57
C ALA A 643 -7.81 5.21 -4.04
N SER A 644 -7.04 4.28 -3.47
CA SER A 644 -5.63 4.03 -3.80
C SER A 644 -5.37 3.14 -5.04
N HIS A 645 -6.36 2.89 -5.89
CA HIS A 645 -6.18 2.09 -7.11
C HIS A 645 -6.49 2.93 -8.35
N PHE A 646 -5.90 2.57 -9.48
CA PHE A 646 -6.22 3.22 -10.76
C PHE A 646 -7.54 2.70 -11.33
N MET A 647 -8.40 3.62 -11.73
CA MET A 647 -9.66 3.36 -12.43
C MET A 647 -9.49 3.46 -13.94
N LYS A 648 -8.70 4.43 -14.41
CA LYS A 648 -8.49 4.70 -15.84
C LYS A 648 -7.12 4.21 -16.29
N ASN A 649 -6.09 4.37 -15.47
CA ASN A 649 -4.76 3.82 -15.70
C ASN A 649 -4.64 2.35 -15.27
N ILE A 650 -5.56 1.51 -15.74
CA ILE A 650 -5.61 0.08 -15.35
C ILE A 650 -4.33 -0.69 -15.73
N PRO A 651 -3.74 -0.48 -16.93
CA PRO A 651 -2.49 -1.16 -17.27
C PRO A 651 -1.37 -0.84 -16.28
N ASP A 652 -1.37 0.38 -15.70
CA ASP A 652 -0.33 0.93 -14.81
C ASP A 652 1.02 1.06 -15.51
N MET A 653 1.57 -0.06 -15.94
CA MET A 653 2.80 -0.19 -16.69
C MET A 653 2.55 -1.09 -17.89
N ASP A 654 3.07 -0.73 -19.06
CA ASP A 654 2.97 -1.65 -20.19
C ASP A 654 3.76 -2.94 -19.91
N PRO A 655 3.23 -4.12 -20.26
CA PRO A 655 3.95 -5.38 -20.15
C PRO A 655 5.07 -5.36 -21.19
N ILE A 656 6.19 -4.74 -20.83
CA ILE A 656 7.39 -4.83 -21.65
C ILE A 656 7.87 -6.26 -21.51
N VAL A 657 7.86 -6.97 -22.64
CA VAL A 657 8.46 -8.29 -22.77
C VAL A 657 9.99 -8.11 -22.70
N VAL A 658 10.51 -7.73 -21.53
CA VAL A 658 11.96 -7.71 -21.31
C VAL A 658 12.43 -9.15 -21.18
N PHE A 659 11.65 -10.03 -20.51
CA PHE A 659 11.94 -11.46 -20.40
C PHE A 659 10.64 -12.28 -20.21
N GLY A 660 9.91 -12.71 -21.24
CA GLY A 660 8.80 -13.69 -21.08
C GLY A 660 7.91 -13.55 -19.82
N PRO A 661 7.96 -14.49 -18.84
CA PRO A 661 7.13 -14.44 -17.61
C PRO A 661 7.44 -13.25 -16.68
N PHE A 662 8.58 -12.58 -16.83
CA PHE A 662 8.98 -11.41 -16.05
C PHE A 662 8.38 -10.09 -16.56
N SER A 663 7.32 -10.16 -17.37
CA SER A 663 6.65 -8.97 -17.85
C SER A 663 6.01 -8.25 -16.64
N PRO A 664 6.34 -6.97 -16.42
CA PRO A 664 5.69 -6.18 -15.39
C PRO A 664 4.18 -6.26 -15.55
N LYS A 665 3.50 -6.48 -14.43
CA LYS A 665 2.07 -6.70 -14.40
C LYS A 665 1.36 -5.46 -13.93
N ALA A 666 0.12 -5.31 -14.38
CA ALA A 666 -0.74 -4.23 -13.92
C ALA A 666 -0.91 -4.25 -12.39
N GLN A 667 -1.19 -3.09 -11.80
CA GLN A 667 -1.35 -2.90 -10.35
C GLN A 667 -2.18 -4.01 -9.68
N PHE A 668 -3.28 -4.42 -10.31
CA PHE A 668 -4.21 -5.40 -9.75
C PHE A 668 -3.58 -6.80 -9.55
N GLU A 669 -2.54 -7.16 -10.30
CA GLU A 669 -1.89 -8.48 -10.22
C GLU A 669 -0.89 -8.60 -9.06
N TRP A 670 -0.31 -7.49 -8.58
CA TRP A 670 0.75 -7.55 -7.56
C TRP A 670 0.46 -6.70 -6.29
N SER A 671 -0.34 -5.63 -6.38
CA SER A 671 -0.58 -4.73 -5.26
C SER A 671 -1.49 -5.34 -4.20
N ASN A 672 -1.02 -5.43 -2.96
CA ASN A 672 -1.87 -5.80 -1.81
C ASN A 672 -2.94 -4.75 -1.48
N TYR A 673 -2.81 -3.53 -2.00
CA TYR A 673 -3.79 -2.47 -1.80
C TYR A 673 -4.97 -2.57 -2.75
N TYR A 674 -4.79 -3.12 -3.95
CA TYR A 674 -5.82 -3.12 -4.98
C TYR A 674 -7.18 -3.69 -4.51
N PRO A 675 -7.27 -4.90 -3.91
CA PRO A 675 -8.56 -5.44 -3.48
C PRO A 675 -9.21 -4.62 -2.35
N ARG A 676 -8.39 -4.06 -1.46
CA ARG A 676 -8.86 -3.23 -0.33
C ARG A 676 -9.38 -1.88 -0.82
N SER A 677 -8.67 -1.31 -1.78
CA SER A 677 -8.98 -0.05 -2.45
C SER A 677 -10.29 -0.15 -3.23
N THR A 678 -10.46 -1.25 -3.97
CA THR A 678 -11.70 -1.61 -4.67
C THR A 678 -12.89 -1.69 -3.70
N ARG A 679 -12.74 -2.43 -2.59
CA ARG A 679 -13.79 -2.52 -1.56
C ARG A 679 -14.15 -1.15 -0.99
N THR A 680 -13.15 -0.35 -0.62
CA THR A 680 -13.34 1.01 -0.11
C THR A 680 -14.09 1.88 -1.11
N PHE A 681 -13.70 1.84 -2.39
CA PHE A 681 -14.31 2.60 -3.46
C PHE A 681 -15.80 2.28 -3.67
N PHE A 682 -16.18 1.00 -3.71
CA PHE A 682 -17.58 0.61 -3.86
C PHE A 682 -18.40 0.89 -2.61
N THR A 683 -17.84 0.61 -1.42
CA THR A 683 -18.49 0.93 -0.14
C THR A 683 -18.77 2.43 -0.05
N LEU A 684 -17.80 3.27 -0.43
CA LEU A 684 -17.94 4.71 -0.48
C LEU A 684 -19.06 5.13 -1.45
N GLY A 685 -19.06 4.57 -2.67
CA GLY A 685 -20.11 4.84 -3.66
C GLY A 685 -21.52 4.49 -3.16
N GLU A 686 -21.69 3.36 -2.46
CA GLU A 686 -22.97 3.02 -1.82
C GLU A 686 -23.39 4.05 -0.77
N LYS A 687 -22.44 4.49 0.07
CA LYS A 687 -22.74 5.44 1.15
C LYS A 687 -23.07 6.85 0.65
N ILE A 688 -22.45 7.27 -0.45
CA ILE A 688 -22.83 8.50 -1.16
C ILE A 688 -24.24 8.33 -1.76
N ARG A 689 -24.53 7.20 -2.41
CA ARG A 689 -25.84 6.93 -3.05
C ARG A 689 -27.00 7.00 -2.07
N GLU A 690 -26.81 6.41 -0.89
CA GLU A 690 -27.80 6.40 0.20
C GLU A 690 -28.19 7.81 0.68
N ARG A 691 -27.34 8.82 0.44
CA ARG A 691 -27.44 10.16 1.01
C ARG A 691 -27.40 11.25 -0.07
N TYR A 692 -27.59 10.89 -1.34
CA TYR A 692 -27.41 11.81 -2.46
C TYR A 692 -28.29 13.06 -2.31
N GLY A 693 -27.70 14.25 -2.38
CA GLY A 693 -28.40 15.53 -2.18
C GLY A 693 -28.56 15.95 -0.72
N GLU A 694 -28.15 15.12 0.23
CA GLU A 694 -28.20 15.39 1.68
C GLU A 694 -26.80 15.59 2.29
N ILE A 695 -25.73 15.43 1.49
CA ILE A 695 -24.36 15.42 2.02
C ILE A 695 -23.84 16.85 2.20
N ASP A 696 -23.81 17.30 3.45
CA ASP A 696 -23.04 18.47 3.90
C ASP A 696 -21.72 18.03 4.58
N ALA A 697 -21.01 18.96 5.23
CA ALA A 697 -19.77 18.64 5.92
C ALA A 697 -19.94 17.61 7.06
N ASP A 698 -21.02 17.69 7.83
CA ASP A 698 -21.28 16.76 8.93
C ASP A 698 -21.61 15.36 8.40
N GLU A 699 -22.40 15.28 7.33
CA GLU A 699 -22.73 14.00 6.71
C GLU A 699 -21.53 13.39 5.95
N ALA A 700 -20.63 14.21 5.38
CA ALA A 700 -19.36 13.71 4.85
C ALA A 700 -18.51 13.02 5.94
N PHE A 701 -18.46 13.58 7.17
CA PHE A 701 -17.84 12.89 8.31
C PHE A 701 -18.61 11.63 8.74
N SER A 702 -19.94 11.63 8.65
CA SER A 702 -20.78 10.43 8.89
C SER A 702 -20.38 9.29 7.95
N ILE A 703 -20.17 9.57 6.66
CA ILE A 703 -19.67 8.61 5.68
C ILE A 703 -18.26 8.12 6.06
N MET A 704 -17.32 9.01 6.39
CA MET A 704 -15.97 8.63 6.80
C MET A 704 -15.90 7.81 8.09
N ARG A 705 -16.96 7.81 8.92
CA ARG A 705 -17.08 7.01 10.15
C ARG A 705 -17.64 5.60 9.94
N VAL A 706 -18.05 5.25 8.71
CA VAL A 706 -18.51 3.90 8.39
C VAL A 706 -17.38 2.91 8.70
N SER A 707 -17.65 1.87 9.48
CA SER A 707 -16.60 0.97 10.00
C SER A 707 -15.77 0.30 8.90
N ALA A 708 -16.37 0.03 7.74
CA ALA A 708 -15.67 -0.54 6.58
C ALA A 708 -14.70 0.44 5.90
N LEU A 709 -14.81 1.74 6.21
CA LEU A 709 -13.99 2.84 5.71
C LEU A 709 -13.03 3.39 6.78
N VAL A 710 -12.97 2.80 7.97
CA VAL A 710 -12.14 3.28 9.07
C VAL A 710 -11.08 2.22 9.41
N ASP A 711 -9.84 2.66 9.49
CA ASP A 711 -8.80 1.88 10.12
C ASP A 711 -8.59 2.34 11.59
N PRO A 712 -8.80 1.46 12.58
CA PRO A 712 -8.62 1.82 13.98
C PRO A 712 -7.17 2.12 14.38
N ARG A 713 -6.19 1.87 13.51
CA ARG A 713 -4.75 2.03 13.74
C ARG A 713 -4.08 3.04 12.81
N ASP A 714 -4.65 3.31 11.64
CA ASP A 714 -3.97 4.14 10.63
C ASP A 714 -4.81 5.29 10.07
N SER A 715 -6.09 5.46 10.44
CA SER A 715 -6.89 6.62 10.04
C SER A 715 -6.40 7.89 10.75
N MET A 716 -5.52 8.65 10.11
CA MET A 716 -4.80 9.78 10.75
C MET A 716 -5.38 11.16 10.44
N GLU A 717 -6.08 11.30 9.33
CA GLU A 717 -6.66 12.56 8.89
C GLU A 717 -8.06 12.31 8.33
N ALA A 718 -9.01 13.13 8.73
CA ALA A 718 -10.30 13.25 8.08
C ALA A 718 -10.60 14.73 7.90
N VAL A 719 -10.73 15.20 6.66
CA VAL A 719 -10.98 16.61 6.36
C VAL A 719 -12.10 16.75 5.33
N VAL A 720 -12.88 17.81 5.45
CA VAL A 720 -13.88 18.24 4.49
C VAL A 720 -13.67 19.72 4.19
N PHE A 721 -13.44 20.05 2.93
CA PHE A 721 -13.27 21.39 2.41
C PHE A 721 -14.60 21.92 1.87
N GLU A 722 -14.85 23.21 2.10
CA GLU A 722 -15.84 24.01 1.40
C GLU A 722 -15.11 25.09 0.57
N PRO A 723 -14.61 24.74 -0.64
CA PRO A 723 -13.89 25.61 -1.57
C PRO A 723 -14.39 27.06 -1.60
N LYS A 724 -15.68 27.24 -1.87
CA LYS A 724 -16.33 28.55 -2.02
C LYS A 724 -16.27 29.42 -0.76
N ARG A 725 -16.26 28.79 0.42
CA ARG A 725 -16.23 29.49 1.71
C ARG A 725 -14.82 29.57 2.29
N ARG A 726 -13.82 28.95 1.66
CA ARG A 726 -12.45 28.80 2.17
C ARG A 726 -12.41 28.22 3.58
N LEU A 727 -13.32 27.28 3.84
CA LEU A 727 -13.40 26.57 5.11
C LEU A 727 -12.85 25.15 4.95
N ALA A 728 -12.24 24.66 6.03
CA ALA A 728 -11.92 23.25 6.18
C ALA A 728 -12.37 22.77 7.56
N TYR A 729 -13.12 21.68 7.58
CA TYR A 729 -13.52 20.95 8.78
C TYR A 729 -12.63 19.74 8.92
N TYR A 730 -11.97 19.54 10.05
CA TYR A 730 -10.97 18.49 10.17
C TYR A 730 -11.00 17.79 11.53
N GLY A 731 -10.86 16.46 11.49
CA GLY A 731 -10.50 15.60 12.60
C GLY A 731 -9.07 15.08 12.38
N MET A 732 -8.18 15.35 13.32
CA MET A 732 -6.79 14.87 13.34
C MET A 732 -6.34 14.71 14.80
N GLY A 733 -5.13 14.20 15.04
CA GLY A 733 -4.55 14.13 16.38
C GLY A 733 -5.03 12.95 17.22
N LEU A 734 -5.92 12.13 16.68
CA LEU A 734 -6.40 10.91 17.27
C LEU A 734 -6.57 9.90 16.14
N VAL A 735 -6.36 8.63 16.46
CA VAL A 735 -6.68 7.53 15.57
C VAL A 735 -7.80 6.71 16.20
N PRO A 736 -8.92 6.47 15.49
CA PRO A 736 -9.22 6.93 14.13
C PRO A 736 -9.68 8.40 14.06
N ALA A 737 -9.10 9.15 13.13
CA ALA A 737 -9.30 10.60 12.94
C ALA A 737 -10.74 11.05 12.66
N PRO A 738 -11.61 10.29 11.95
CA PRO A 738 -13.03 10.65 11.81
C PRO A 738 -13.78 10.78 13.16
N PHE A 739 -13.27 10.18 14.24
CA PHE A 739 -13.84 10.26 15.58
C PHE A 739 -13.19 11.33 16.47
N ALA A 740 -12.16 12.02 15.98
CA ALA A 740 -11.56 13.14 16.67
C ALA A 740 -12.56 14.32 16.80
N PRO A 741 -12.38 15.22 17.78
CA PRO A 741 -13.14 16.46 17.82
C PRO A 741 -12.94 17.27 16.52
N ILE A 742 -14.03 17.49 15.80
CA ILE A 742 -14.01 18.23 14.53
C ILE A 742 -13.73 19.71 14.82
N ARG A 743 -12.72 20.25 14.15
CA ARG A 743 -12.32 21.65 14.22
C ARG A 743 -12.58 22.33 12.88
N THR A 744 -12.68 23.65 12.89
CA THR A 744 -12.88 24.45 11.68
C THR A 744 -11.70 25.40 11.49
N LEU A 745 -11.11 25.37 10.30
CA LEU A 745 -10.18 26.37 9.80
C LEU A 745 -10.95 27.33 8.90
N ASP A 746 -10.90 28.62 9.22
CA ASP A 746 -11.29 29.71 8.31
C ASP A 746 -10.00 30.29 7.72
N LEU A 747 -9.68 29.87 6.49
CA LEU A 747 -8.38 30.20 5.89
C LEU A 747 -8.24 31.72 5.67
N GLN A 748 -9.29 32.37 5.19
CA GLN A 748 -9.29 33.81 4.95
C GLN A 748 -8.98 34.58 6.24
N ARG A 749 -9.67 34.24 7.33
CA ARG A 749 -9.42 34.85 8.64
C ARG A 749 -8.00 34.62 9.12
N MET A 750 -7.48 33.40 8.99
CA MET A 750 -6.12 33.06 9.44
C MET A 750 -5.05 33.84 8.65
N VAL A 751 -5.25 34.00 7.34
CA VAL A 751 -4.36 34.81 6.49
C VAL A 751 -4.41 36.29 6.88
N ASP A 752 -5.60 36.84 7.14
CA ASP A 752 -5.75 38.24 7.56
C ASP A 752 -5.09 38.51 8.91
N GLU A 753 -5.30 37.62 9.90
CA GLU A 753 -4.65 37.69 11.21
C GLU A 753 -3.12 37.52 11.10
N GLY A 754 -2.64 36.63 10.23
CA GLY A 754 -1.22 36.41 9.97
C GLY A 754 -0.53 37.56 9.23
N ARG A 755 -1.26 38.30 8.40
CA ARG A 755 -0.76 39.52 7.74
C ARG A 755 -0.70 40.70 8.71
N ALA A 756 -1.61 40.78 9.67
CA ALA A 756 -1.66 41.84 10.68
C ALA A 756 -0.57 41.73 11.76
N LYS A 757 -0.08 40.51 12.02
CA LYS A 757 1.09 40.24 12.88
C LYS A 757 2.40 40.40 12.09
#